data_AF-A0A1W2M0V2-F1
#
_entry.id   AF-A0A1W2M0V2-F1
#
_cell.length_a   1.000
_cell.length_b   1.000
_cell.length_c   1.000
_cell.angle_alpha   90.00
_cell.angle_beta   90.00
_cell.angle_gamma   90.00
#
_symmetry.space_group_name_H-M   'P 1'
#
loop_
_entity.id
_entity.type
_entity.pdbx_description
1 polymer ?
#
loop_
_entity_poly.entity_id
_entity_poly.type
_entity_poly.pdbx_seq_one_letter_code
_entity_poly.pdbx_strand_id
1 'polypeptide(L)'
;MRDDVVQASSILGHSPGQVWEVLGDPESYSRFVAEISWCEIQRPAERGRGPKCLVRLEPRPGTLVVGDIEARVWRPGEHVVWCGVENDGIWVSVELRQAPGGGTELLAQLMLPAPHSALVSAASFKRTVRAAARRIDLHLSGRAASPQDEPAHTKATTLHTASTLIKAGVLAAARPDKIARQLTSLSQWGATVAGGYSANAARVPEEVALRDERNVRTFKQAADRSNQLANALAARGVRARDRIALLCRNHAAMVESLIACSKLGVDAILLNTGLSAGAVADVIGLHKPVAVLADDEFSRIIADIPGDFLRLSTWPETENGYPTIDQLIAGVPATKLKPVDRIGRLVVLTSGTTGTPKGARRPTPKGLSTSAAMLDRIPLHSGDRFVVAAPLFHSWGLAGMQIGMAVRASLSLIRRFDAEEILRTIAEHRCGVLFAVPIMLQRILDLPERIRSRYDLSSLRIVASSGSALPGTIVTEFMDTFGDVLYNFYGSTEVSWASIATPEDLRAAPTTAGRCPPGTRVAILDDDHNRVPPGWEGQIFVGNDMLFEGYTDGASVPRAENLMATGDVGYQDAAGRLFVTGRADEMIVSGGENVSPRPVEEAIVALPGVHEAAVIGVPDREFGQRFAAYIVPKRGARMSADDVRAYIHHRLARFAVPRDVYFVEELPRNATGKVLKRLLRDETWPIDQ
;
A
#
# COMPACT_ATOMS: atom_id res chain seq x y z
N MET A 1 36.18 28.78 -25.63
CA MET A 1 35.87 27.44 -25.07
C MET A 1 34.69 27.65 -24.15
N ARG A 2 33.52 27.09 -24.45
CA ARG A 2 32.31 27.33 -23.64
C ARG A 2 32.40 26.52 -22.34
N ASP A 3 31.93 27.13 -21.25
CA ASP A 3 31.77 26.61 -19.89
C ASP A 3 30.73 25.48 -19.80
N ASP A 4 30.82 24.46 -20.65
CA ASP A 4 29.80 23.40 -20.78
C ASP A 4 29.99 22.23 -19.78
N VAL A 5 31.12 22.22 -19.06
CA VAL A 5 31.43 21.21 -18.02
C VAL A 5 31.32 21.84 -16.64
N VAL A 6 30.46 21.28 -15.80
CA VAL A 6 30.36 21.66 -14.38
C VAL A 6 31.15 20.68 -13.54
N GLN A 7 32.02 21.19 -12.68
CA GLN A 7 32.79 20.41 -11.72
C GLN A 7 32.37 20.67 -10.28
N ALA A 8 32.36 19.61 -9.47
CA ALA A 8 32.17 19.64 -8.03
C ALA A 8 33.08 18.61 -7.37
N SER A 9 33.61 18.91 -6.18
CA SER A 9 34.35 17.92 -5.39
C SER A 9 33.87 17.92 -3.94
N SER A 10 34.12 16.81 -3.24
CA SER A 10 33.86 16.64 -1.81
C SER A 10 34.87 15.65 -1.23
N ILE A 11 35.24 15.82 0.03
CA ILE A 11 36.15 14.92 0.75
C ILE A 11 35.32 14.00 1.64
N LEU A 12 35.58 12.69 1.55
CA LEU A 12 35.01 11.65 2.41
C LEU A 12 36.08 11.09 3.35
N GLY A 13 35.69 10.70 4.56
CA GLY A 13 36.60 10.14 5.57
C GLY A 13 37.04 8.70 5.33
N HIS A 14 36.73 8.12 4.16
CA HIS A 14 36.88 6.70 3.83
C HIS A 14 37.86 6.50 2.67
N SER A 15 38.45 5.30 2.56
CA SER A 15 39.36 4.97 1.44
C SER A 15 38.63 4.90 0.08
N PRO A 16 39.33 5.07 -1.05
CA PRO A 16 38.70 5.01 -2.37
C PRO A 16 37.97 3.68 -2.63
N GLY A 17 38.52 2.57 -2.12
CA GLY A 17 37.89 1.25 -2.20
C GLY A 17 36.54 1.19 -1.48
N GLN A 18 36.44 1.72 -0.26
CA GLN A 18 35.18 1.76 0.50
C GLN A 18 34.15 2.68 -0.17
N VAL A 19 34.57 3.83 -0.69
CA VAL A 19 33.67 4.72 -1.45
C VAL A 19 33.17 4.03 -2.73
N TRP A 20 34.02 3.20 -3.35
CA TRP A 20 33.65 2.42 -4.51
C TRP A 20 32.64 1.31 -4.23
N GLU A 21 32.57 0.75 -3.02
CA GLU A 21 31.52 -0.22 -2.66
C GLU A 21 30.11 0.36 -2.89
N VAL A 22 29.96 1.68 -2.70
CA VAL A 22 28.71 2.39 -2.99
C VAL A 22 28.64 2.85 -4.45
N LEU A 23 29.67 3.51 -4.98
CA LEU A 23 29.65 4.03 -6.35
C LEU A 23 29.67 2.94 -7.44
N GLY A 24 30.19 1.77 -7.10
CA GLY A 24 30.25 0.59 -7.95
C GLY A 24 28.95 -0.19 -8.02
N ASP A 25 27.93 0.19 -7.24
CA ASP A 25 26.59 -0.38 -7.25
C ASP A 25 25.55 0.65 -7.78
N PRO A 26 25.28 0.65 -9.10
CA PRO A 26 24.35 1.59 -9.72
C PRO A 26 22.93 1.50 -9.17
N GLU A 27 22.48 0.34 -8.72
CA GLU A 27 21.09 0.14 -8.24
C GLU A 27 20.87 0.81 -6.88
N SER A 28 21.94 1.01 -6.10
CA SER A 28 21.91 1.76 -4.85
C SER A 28 21.88 3.29 -5.03
N TYR A 29 22.11 3.82 -6.23
CA TYR A 29 22.33 5.26 -6.44
C TYR A 29 21.19 6.14 -5.91
N SER A 30 19.93 5.69 -6.01
CA SER A 30 18.77 6.42 -5.48
C SER A 30 18.81 6.60 -3.97
N ARG A 31 19.50 5.71 -3.24
CA ARG A 31 19.70 5.80 -1.79
C ARG A 31 20.58 7.00 -1.40
N PHE A 32 21.41 7.50 -2.32
CA PHE A 32 22.40 8.55 -2.04
C PHE A 32 22.19 9.84 -2.84
N VAL A 33 21.66 9.73 -4.07
CA VAL A 33 21.47 10.84 -5.02
C VAL A 33 19.97 11.05 -5.24
N ALA A 34 19.43 12.18 -4.77
CA ALA A 34 17.99 12.43 -4.77
C ALA A 34 17.39 12.57 -6.19
N GLU A 35 18.21 13.05 -7.12
CA GLU A 35 17.86 13.25 -8.52
C GLU A 35 17.87 11.94 -9.33
N ILE A 36 18.39 10.84 -8.77
CA ILE A 36 18.30 9.50 -9.37
C ILE A 36 17.17 8.77 -8.66
N SER A 37 16.05 8.56 -9.36
CA SER A 37 14.88 7.91 -8.76
C SER A 37 14.90 6.40 -8.90
N TRP A 38 15.50 5.90 -9.96
CA TRP A 38 15.60 4.48 -10.25
C TRP A 38 16.81 4.24 -11.15
N CYS A 39 17.51 3.14 -10.91
CA CYS A 39 18.61 2.68 -11.75
C CYS A 39 18.58 1.16 -11.75
N GLU A 40 18.47 0.56 -12.93
CA GLU A 40 18.34 -0.89 -13.09
C GLU A 40 19.40 -1.39 -14.05
N ILE A 41 20.16 -2.40 -13.65
CA ILE A 41 21.19 -2.99 -14.50
C ILE A 41 20.52 -3.84 -15.58
N GLN A 42 20.59 -3.37 -16.82
CA GLN A 42 20.18 -4.15 -17.99
C GLN A 42 21.26 -5.16 -18.40
N ARG A 43 22.53 -4.76 -18.25
CA ARG A 43 23.69 -5.60 -18.52
C ARG A 43 24.79 -5.32 -17.51
N PRO A 44 25.32 -6.35 -16.83
CA PRO A 44 26.37 -6.18 -15.83
C PRO A 44 27.70 -5.75 -16.47
N ALA A 45 28.64 -5.36 -15.60
CA ALA A 45 30.02 -5.09 -15.99
C ALA A 45 30.73 -6.39 -16.41
N GLU A 46 31.57 -6.31 -17.43
CA GLU A 46 32.42 -7.40 -17.91
C GLU A 46 33.86 -6.92 -18.07
N ARG A 47 34.80 -7.84 -18.31
CA ARG A 47 36.21 -7.48 -18.46
C ARG A 47 36.40 -6.50 -19.64
N GLY A 48 36.79 -5.27 -19.32
CA GLY A 48 37.00 -4.20 -20.30
C GLY A 48 35.73 -3.47 -20.76
N ARG A 49 34.56 -3.76 -20.17
CA ARG A 49 33.29 -3.12 -20.51
C ARG A 49 32.47 -2.80 -19.26
N GLY A 50 32.07 -1.55 -19.11
CA GLY A 50 31.21 -1.16 -17.99
C GLY A 50 29.75 -1.63 -18.14
N PRO A 51 28.97 -1.54 -17.05
CA PRO A 51 27.56 -1.90 -17.05
C PRO A 51 26.72 -0.97 -17.95
N LYS A 52 25.59 -1.49 -18.43
CA LYS A 52 24.52 -0.71 -19.05
C LYS A 52 23.31 -0.72 -18.11
N CYS A 53 22.76 0.47 -17.83
CA CYS A 53 21.63 0.63 -16.94
C CYS A 53 20.50 1.42 -17.60
N LEU A 54 19.26 1.10 -17.23
CA LEU A 54 18.12 1.99 -17.41
C LEU A 54 18.09 2.93 -16.21
N VAL A 55 18.13 4.24 -16.43
CA VAL A 55 18.05 5.24 -15.35
C VAL A 55 16.79 6.08 -15.48
N ARG A 56 16.19 6.40 -14.34
CA ARG A 56 15.14 7.41 -14.20
C ARG A 56 15.67 8.55 -13.33
N LEU A 57 15.57 9.76 -13.85
CA LEU A 57 16.12 10.96 -13.22
C LEU A 57 15.01 11.99 -12.99
N GLU A 58 15.04 12.60 -11.80
CA GLU A 58 14.19 13.73 -11.41
C GLU A 58 15.08 14.96 -11.14
N PRO A 59 15.63 15.60 -12.18
CA PRO A 59 16.53 16.74 -12.00
C PRO A 59 15.85 17.94 -11.33
N ARG A 60 14.51 18.03 -11.45
CA ARG A 60 13.65 19.01 -10.78
C ARG A 60 12.27 18.37 -10.52
N PRO A 61 11.51 18.87 -9.53
CA PRO A 61 10.15 18.40 -9.28
C PRO A 61 9.27 18.46 -10.54
N GLY A 62 8.49 17.42 -10.81
CA GLY A 62 7.62 17.32 -11.98
C GLY A 62 8.33 17.05 -13.32
N THR A 63 9.64 16.80 -13.34
CA THR A 63 10.38 16.43 -14.55
C THR A 63 10.97 15.05 -14.40
N LEU A 64 10.56 14.11 -15.25
CA LEU A 64 11.11 12.76 -15.30
C LEU A 64 11.86 12.56 -16.63
N VAL A 65 13.13 12.18 -16.54
CA VAL A 65 13.95 11.78 -17.69
C VAL A 65 14.24 10.29 -17.55
N VAL A 66 13.92 9.52 -18.59
CA VAL A 66 14.18 8.07 -18.65
C VAL A 66 15.11 7.80 -19.81
N GLY A 67 16.17 7.02 -19.59
CA GLY A 67 17.10 6.70 -20.65
C GLY A 67 18.08 5.60 -20.28
N ASP A 68 18.70 5.02 -21.31
CA ASP A 68 19.78 4.07 -21.13
C ASP A 68 21.12 4.79 -20.97
N ILE A 69 21.90 4.41 -19.98
CA ILE A 69 23.28 4.86 -19.76
C ILE A 69 24.24 3.67 -19.80
N GLU A 70 25.46 3.90 -20.29
CA GLU A 70 26.53 2.90 -20.30
C GLU A 70 27.79 3.51 -19.68
N ALA A 71 28.41 2.77 -18.75
CA ALA A 71 29.70 3.16 -18.20
C ALA A 71 30.80 2.91 -19.25
N ARG A 72 31.29 3.98 -19.88
CA ARG A 72 32.38 3.95 -20.86
C ARG A 72 33.74 3.79 -20.21
N VAL A 73 33.87 4.29 -18.99
CA VAL A 73 35.00 4.01 -18.11
C VAL A 73 34.46 3.36 -16.86
N TRP A 74 35.02 2.21 -16.49
CA TRP A 74 34.68 1.46 -15.29
C TRP A 74 35.97 0.92 -14.67
N ARG A 75 36.57 1.70 -13.78
CA ARG A 75 37.81 1.37 -13.07
C ARG A 75 37.51 1.29 -11.58
N PRO A 76 37.32 0.07 -11.04
CA PRO A 76 37.02 -0.12 -9.64
C PRO A 76 38.00 0.57 -8.69
N GLY A 77 37.47 1.30 -7.70
CA GLY A 77 38.25 2.07 -6.73
C GLY A 77 38.76 3.42 -7.25
N GLU A 78 38.58 3.74 -8.54
CA GLU A 78 39.26 4.88 -9.16
C GLU A 78 38.32 5.80 -9.95
N HIS A 79 37.57 5.29 -10.93
CA HIS A 79 36.92 6.14 -11.93
C HIS A 79 35.74 5.47 -12.62
N VAL A 80 34.61 6.18 -12.69
CA VAL A 80 33.48 5.82 -13.55
C VAL A 80 33.10 6.99 -14.44
N VAL A 81 32.78 6.70 -15.71
CA VAL A 81 32.19 7.67 -16.64
C VAL A 81 30.94 7.07 -17.26
N TRP A 82 29.78 7.60 -16.87
CA TRP A 82 28.48 7.28 -17.42
C TRP A 82 28.19 8.16 -18.64
N CYS A 83 27.80 7.54 -19.75
CA CYS A 83 27.39 8.25 -20.97
C CYS A 83 25.99 7.79 -21.40
N GLY A 84 25.21 8.70 -21.99
CA GLY A 84 23.99 8.34 -22.70
C GLY A 84 24.27 7.39 -23.86
N VAL A 85 23.43 6.35 -24.03
CA VAL A 85 23.64 5.34 -25.09
C VAL A 85 23.39 5.90 -26.49
N GLU A 86 22.46 6.86 -26.62
CA GLU A 86 22.12 7.52 -27.89
C GLU A 86 23.21 8.50 -28.37
N ASN A 87 24.33 8.64 -27.63
CA ASN A 87 25.45 9.51 -27.94
C ASN A 87 25.03 10.98 -28.14
N ASP A 88 24.25 11.49 -27.20
CA ASP A 88 23.75 12.86 -27.07
C ASP A 88 24.81 13.84 -26.52
N GLY A 89 26.03 13.36 -26.26
CA GLY A 89 27.12 14.14 -25.67
C GLY A 89 26.97 14.37 -24.16
N ILE A 90 25.98 13.75 -23.51
CA ILE A 90 25.77 13.81 -22.06
C ILE A 90 26.69 12.80 -21.38
N TRP A 91 27.44 13.26 -20.37
CA TRP A 91 28.20 12.36 -19.53
C TRP A 91 28.38 12.88 -18.10
N VAL A 92 28.54 11.93 -17.18
CA VAL A 92 28.91 12.16 -15.78
C VAL A 92 30.16 11.35 -15.49
N SER A 93 31.21 12.04 -15.05
CA SER A 93 32.49 11.43 -14.63
C SER A 93 32.61 11.57 -13.11
N VAL A 94 32.89 10.48 -12.41
CA VAL A 94 33.18 10.48 -10.97
C VAL A 94 34.52 9.79 -10.74
N GLU A 95 35.49 10.56 -10.30
CA GLU A 95 36.86 10.12 -10.01
C GLU A 95 37.11 10.14 -8.49
N LEU A 96 37.76 9.11 -7.99
CA LEU A 96 38.16 8.95 -6.59
C LEU A 96 39.68 9.09 -6.50
N ARG A 97 40.13 10.06 -5.70
CA ARG A 97 41.55 10.31 -5.46
C ARG A 97 41.86 10.23 -3.98
N GLN A 98 43.01 9.68 -3.63
CA GLN A 98 43.48 9.70 -2.25
C GLN A 98 43.67 11.17 -1.81
N ALA A 99 42.99 11.58 -0.74
CA ALA A 99 43.11 12.94 -0.24
C ALA A 99 44.42 13.13 0.55
N PRO A 100 45.09 14.31 0.47
CA PRO A 100 46.38 14.56 1.13
C PRO A 100 46.39 14.38 2.66
N GLY A 101 45.21 14.47 3.32
CA GLY A 101 45.04 14.29 4.77
C GLY A 101 44.49 12.93 5.21
N GLY A 102 44.43 11.95 4.29
CA GLY A 102 43.67 10.70 4.49
C GLY A 102 42.23 10.82 4.01
N GLY A 103 41.63 9.69 3.64
CA GLY A 103 40.30 9.64 3.00
C GLY A 103 40.34 9.81 1.48
N THR A 104 39.20 10.17 0.89
CA THR A 104 38.99 10.23 -0.56
C THR A 104 38.44 11.59 -1.00
N GLU A 105 39.09 12.22 -1.98
CA GLU A 105 38.46 13.29 -2.77
C GLU A 105 37.60 12.63 -3.87
N LEU A 106 36.29 12.82 -3.79
CA LEU A 106 35.33 12.49 -4.84
C LEU A 106 35.19 13.71 -5.74
N LEU A 107 35.68 13.59 -6.97
CA LEU A 107 35.61 14.60 -8.01
C LEU A 107 34.54 14.21 -9.05
N ALA A 108 33.45 14.98 -9.11
CA ALA A 108 32.38 14.78 -10.06
C ALA A 108 32.37 15.88 -11.13
N GLN A 109 32.26 15.47 -12.39
CA GLN A 109 32.15 16.36 -13.54
C GLN A 109 30.92 15.96 -14.37
N LEU A 110 30.16 16.96 -14.81
CA LEU A 110 28.96 16.79 -15.61
C LEU A 110 29.07 17.63 -16.88
N MET A 111 28.83 17.00 -18.03
CA MET A 111 28.64 17.66 -19.31
C MET A 111 27.18 17.50 -19.73
N LEU A 112 26.50 18.62 -19.94
CA LEU A 112 25.14 18.67 -20.48
C LEU A 112 25.11 19.66 -21.64
N PRO A 113 25.23 19.21 -22.91
CA PRO A 113 25.11 20.09 -24.05
C PRO A 113 23.68 20.67 -24.15
N ALA A 114 23.54 21.80 -24.84
CA ALA A 114 22.21 22.34 -25.16
C ALA A 114 21.43 21.35 -26.05
N PRO A 115 20.12 21.15 -25.83
CA PRO A 115 19.24 21.89 -24.91
C PRO A 115 19.20 21.35 -23.46
N HIS A 116 19.90 20.26 -23.14
CA HIS A 116 19.84 19.59 -21.83
C HIS A 116 20.44 20.40 -20.67
N SER A 117 21.26 21.41 -20.95
CA SER A 117 21.81 22.33 -19.94
C SER A 117 20.75 23.05 -19.11
N ALA A 118 19.50 23.14 -19.59
CA ALA A 118 18.38 23.69 -18.84
C ALA A 118 17.86 22.77 -17.72
N LEU A 119 18.20 21.47 -17.72
CA LEU A 119 17.71 20.48 -16.75
C LEU A 119 18.39 20.65 -15.38
N VAL A 120 19.72 20.79 -15.37
CA VAL A 120 20.52 20.85 -14.13
C VAL A 120 21.39 22.10 -14.15
N SER A 121 21.25 22.96 -13.13
CA SER A 121 22.14 24.11 -12.99
C SER A 121 23.44 23.71 -12.30
N ALA A 122 24.53 24.46 -12.56
CA ALA A 122 25.81 24.21 -11.91
C ALA A 122 25.73 24.24 -10.37
N ALA A 123 24.91 25.14 -9.82
CA ALA A 123 24.66 25.23 -8.39
C ALA A 123 23.87 24.04 -7.84
N SER A 124 22.92 23.49 -8.63
CA SER A 124 22.19 22.27 -8.27
C SER A 124 23.14 21.09 -8.23
N PHE A 125 23.92 20.87 -9.30
CA PHE A 125 24.88 19.76 -9.37
C PHE A 125 25.89 19.77 -8.22
N LYS A 126 26.49 20.94 -7.92
CA LYS A 126 27.40 21.09 -6.75
C LYS A 126 26.73 20.80 -5.41
N ARG A 127 25.42 20.99 -5.29
CA ARG A 127 24.65 20.67 -4.08
C ARG A 127 24.38 19.17 -4.01
N THR A 128 23.99 18.56 -5.13
CA THR A 128 23.79 17.12 -5.28
C THR A 128 25.04 16.34 -4.88
N VAL A 129 26.20 16.69 -5.42
CA VAL A 129 27.48 16.01 -5.14
C VAL A 129 27.85 16.10 -3.66
N ARG A 130 27.73 17.29 -3.04
CA ARG A 130 27.99 17.46 -1.60
C ARG A 130 27.01 16.65 -0.74
N ALA A 131 25.74 16.64 -1.10
CA ALA A 131 24.70 15.90 -0.37
C ALA A 131 24.91 14.38 -0.49
N ALA A 132 25.22 13.89 -1.69
CA ALA A 132 25.53 12.49 -1.94
C ALA A 132 26.78 12.05 -1.17
N ALA A 133 27.89 12.81 -1.27
CA ALA A 133 29.12 12.52 -0.53
C ALA A 133 28.86 12.46 0.99
N ARG A 134 28.05 13.37 1.54
CA ARG A 134 27.67 13.34 2.95
C ARG A 134 26.86 12.09 3.33
N ARG A 135 25.91 11.66 2.49
CA ARG A 135 25.13 10.43 2.76
C ARG A 135 26.00 9.18 2.68
N ILE A 136 26.92 9.12 1.71
CA ILE A 136 27.89 8.03 1.58
C ILE A 136 28.81 7.98 2.80
N ASP A 137 29.31 9.13 3.28
CA ASP A 137 30.16 9.21 4.47
C ASP A 137 29.44 8.71 5.73
N LEU A 138 28.16 9.07 5.92
CA LEU A 138 27.31 8.57 7.01
C LEU A 138 27.07 7.06 6.89
N HIS A 139 26.77 6.58 5.69
CA HIS A 139 26.56 5.16 5.38
C HIS A 139 27.78 4.32 5.75
N LEU A 140 28.96 4.70 5.24
CA LEU A 140 30.21 3.97 5.47
C LEU A 140 30.71 4.10 6.91
N SER A 141 30.37 5.18 7.62
CA SER A 141 30.72 5.34 9.04
C SER A 141 29.76 4.63 9.99
N GLY A 142 28.69 3.99 9.48
CA GLY A 142 27.68 3.37 10.33
C GLY A 142 26.89 4.37 11.18
N ARG A 143 26.86 5.65 10.77
CA ARG A 143 26.22 6.72 11.54
C ARG A 143 24.84 7.05 10.98
N ALA A 144 23.84 7.02 11.86
CA ALA A 144 22.51 7.52 11.55
C ALA A 144 22.56 8.99 11.11
N ALA A 145 21.68 9.33 10.17
CA ALA A 145 21.41 10.73 9.84
C ALA A 145 20.80 11.45 11.06
N SER A 146 21.17 12.71 11.29
CA SER A 146 20.47 13.50 12.30
C SER A 146 19.02 13.75 11.84
N PRO A 147 18.04 13.98 12.73
CA PRO A 147 16.68 14.37 12.34
C PRO A 147 16.60 15.64 11.46
N GLN A 148 17.67 16.45 11.43
CA GLN A 148 17.82 17.62 10.54
C GLN A 148 18.22 17.26 9.11
N ASP A 149 18.73 16.04 8.90
CA ASP A 149 19.22 15.50 7.63
C ASP A 149 18.17 14.63 6.93
N GLU A 150 17.12 14.24 7.65
CA GLU A 150 15.97 13.54 7.10
C GLU A 150 15.14 14.50 6.23
N PRO A 151 14.49 13.99 5.16
CA PRO A 151 13.55 14.79 4.38
C PRO A 151 12.52 15.42 5.32
N ALA A 152 12.37 16.73 5.27
CA ALA A 152 11.48 17.45 6.17
C ALA A 152 10.05 16.87 6.09
N HIS A 153 9.59 16.22 7.17
CA HIS A 153 8.19 15.85 7.28
C HIS A 153 7.35 17.11 7.21
N THR A 154 6.48 17.21 6.20
CA THR A 154 5.58 18.35 6.09
C THR A 154 4.62 18.30 7.27
N LYS A 155 4.81 19.20 8.24
CA LYS A 155 3.81 19.43 9.28
C LYS A 155 2.54 19.89 8.58
N ALA A 156 1.43 19.22 8.82
CA ALA A 156 0.13 19.70 8.38
C ALA A 156 -0.15 21.04 9.09
N THR A 157 0.09 22.16 8.42
CA THR A 157 -0.30 23.47 8.96
C THR A 157 -1.82 23.61 8.86
N THR A 158 -2.43 24.41 9.73
CA THR A 158 -3.88 24.69 9.68
C THR A 158 -4.31 25.24 8.31
N LEU A 159 -3.48 26.10 7.71
CA LEU A 159 -3.71 26.66 6.36
C LEU A 159 -3.65 25.59 5.26
N HIS A 160 -2.64 24.73 5.29
CA HIS A 160 -2.51 23.63 4.32
C HIS A 160 -3.68 22.64 4.45
N THR A 161 -4.04 22.28 5.68
CA THR A 161 -5.21 21.44 5.99
C THR A 161 -6.50 22.04 5.42
N ALA A 162 -6.76 23.32 5.67
CA ALA A 162 -7.92 24.01 5.14
C ALA A 162 -7.92 24.05 3.60
N SER A 163 -6.78 24.37 2.98
CA SER A 163 -6.62 24.37 1.52
C SER A 163 -6.95 23.00 0.91
N THR A 164 -6.43 21.92 1.50
CA THR A 164 -6.70 20.56 0.99
C THR A 164 -8.18 20.19 1.08
N LEU A 165 -8.84 20.53 2.19
CA LEU A 165 -10.28 20.28 2.35
C LEU A 165 -11.15 21.13 1.41
N ILE A 166 -10.72 22.35 1.09
CA ILE A 166 -11.37 23.21 0.09
C ILE A 166 -11.21 22.61 -1.31
N LYS A 167 -9.99 22.21 -1.70
CA LYS A 167 -9.72 21.55 -2.99
C LYS A 167 -10.54 20.27 -3.15
N ALA A 168 -10.64 19.47 -2.09
CA ALA A 168 -11.47 18.27 -2.06
C ALA A 168 -12.98 18.57 -2.03
N GLY A 169 -13.42 19.84 -2.00
CA GLY A 169 -14.84 20.21 -1.97
C GLY A 169 -15.57 19.85 -0.67
N VAL A 170 -14.85 19.46 0.38
CA VAL A 170 -15.42 19.10 1.70
C VAL A 170 -16.00 20.35 2.37
N LEU A 171 -15.36 21.51 2.18
CA LEU A 171 -15.80 22.81 2.69
C LEU A 171 -16.60 23.65 1.69
N ALA A 172 -17.14 23.04 0.62
CA ALA A 172 -17.88 23.77 -0.42
C ALA A 172 -19.17 24.42 0.13
N ALA A 173 -19.50 25.60 -0.42
CA ALA A 173 -20.69 26.37 -0.08
C ALA A 173 -21.97 25.54 -0.32
N ALA A 174 -22.87 25.56 0.67
CA ALA A 174 -24.19 24.94 0.59
C ALA A 174 -25.21 25.84 1.30
N ARG A 175 -26.51 25.50 1.14
CA ARG A 175 -27.57 26.22 1.85
C ARG A 175 -27.32 26.21 3.37
N PRO A 176 -27.41 27.34 4.07
CA PRO A 176 -27.11 27.44 5.51
C PRO A 176 -27.90 26.46 6.37
N ASP A 177 -29.17 26.19 6.04
CA ASP A 177 -30.01 25.24 6.77
C ASP A 177 -29.49 23.79 6.70
N LYS A 178 -28.91 23.40 5.56
CA LYS A 178 -28.29 22.08 5.37
C LYS A 178 -26.95 21.98 6.10
N ILE A 179 -26.15 23.06 6.09
CA ILE A 179 -24.89 23.13 6.84
C ILE A 179 -25.16 23.00 8.34
N ALA A 180 -26.15 23.73 8.87
CA ALA A 180 -26.52 23.66 10.27
C ALA A 180 -26.91 22.23 10.67
N ARG A 181 -27.77 21.56 9.90
CA ARG A 181 -28.18 20.16 10.17
C ARG A 181 -27.02 19.16 10.07
N GLN A 182 -26.09 19.38 9.13
CA GLN A 182 -24.88 18.57 9.00
C GLN A 182 -23.99 18.71 10.25
N LEU A 183 -23.74 19.94 10.71
CA LEU A 183 -22.97 20.22 11.92
C LEU A 183 -23.64 19.66 13.16
N THR A 184 -24.98 19.79 13.30
CA THR A 184 -25.73 19.19 14.40
C THR A 184 -25.60 17.66 14.41
N SER A 185 -25.58 17.02 13.24
CA SER A 185 -25.43 15.56 13.16
C SER A 185 -24.02 15.12 13.56
N LEU A 186 -22.99 15.86 13.13
CA LEU A 186 -21.60 15.59 13.53
C LEU A 186 -21.37 15.89 15.02
N SER A 187 -22.00 16.92 15.59
CA SER A 187 -21.89 17.19 17.03
C SER A 187 -22.58 16.11 17.86
N GLN A 188 -23.63 15.49 17.33
CA GLN A 188 -24.37 14.41 18.01
C GLN A 188 -23.63 13.08 17.99
N TRP A 189 -23.04 12.71 16.85
CA TRP A 189 -22.49 11.35 16.63
C TRP A 189 -20.97 11.29 16.50
N GLY A 190 -20.28 12.44 16.49
CA GLY A 190 -18.84 12.55 16.24
C GLY A 190 -18.46 12.18 14.80
N ALA A 191 -17.15 12.03 14.56
CA ALA A 191 -16.58 11.58 13.28
C ALA A 191 -16.70 10.05 13.09
N THR A 192 -17.86 9.49 13.43
CA THR A 192 -18.17 8.05 13.34
C THR A 192 -18.86 7.70 12.03
N VAL A 193 -19.03 6.41 11.75
CA VAL A 193 -19.82 5.93 10.60
C VAL A 193 -21.27 6.42 10.71
N ALA A 194 -21.88 6.40 11.90
CA ALA A 194 -23.20 6.98 12.12
C ALA A 194 -23.22 8.49 11.85
N GLY A 195 -22.20 9.22 12.32
CA GLY A 195 -22.11 10.66 12.15
C GLY A 195 -21.97 11.09 10.70
N GLY A 196 -21.07 10.48 9.94
CA GLY A 196 -20.86 10.83 8.54
C GLY A 196 -22.07 10.53 7.66
N TYR A 197 -22.66 9.34 7.76
CA TYR A 197 -23.87 9.02 6.98
C TYR A 197 -25.09 9.85 7.39
N SER A 198 -25.26 10.16 8.69
CA SER A 198 -26.35 11.03 9.14
C SER A 198 -26.16 12.47 8.66
N ALA A 199 -24.93 12.98 8.68
CA ALA A 199 -24.56 14.28 8.15
C ALA A 199 -24.82 14.38 6.63
N ASN A 200 -24.49 13.32 5.88
CA ASN A 200 -24.73 13.26 4.45
C ASN A 200 -26.22 13.16 4.13
N ALA A 201 -26.99 12.35 4.87
CA ALA A 201 -28.44 12.28 4.73
C ALA A 201 -29.14 13.62 5.02
N ALA A 202 -28.58 14.43 5.92
CA ALA A 202 -29.09 15.77 6.19
C ALA A 202 -28.75 16.78 5.07
N ARG A 203 -27.58 16.63 4.42
CA ARG A 203 -27.07 17.57 3.41
C ARG A 203 -27.60 17.26 2.01
N VAL A 204 -27.53 15.99 1.61
CA VAL A 204 -27.81 15.48 0.25
C VAL A 204 -28.67 14.20 0.31
N PRO A 205 -29.89 14.27 0.89
CA PRO A 205 -30.72 13.09 1.15
C PRO A 205 -30.99 12.23 -0.08
N GLU A 206 -31.18 12.85 -1.24
CA GLU A 206 -31.57 12.18 -2.49
C GLU A 206 -30.37 11.75 -3.36
N GLU A 207 -29.14 12.10 -2.99
CA GLU A 207 -27.95 11.61 -3.71
C GLU A 207 -27.70 10.13 -3.40
N VAL A 208 -27.23 9.39 -4.41
CA VAL A 208 -26.93 7.96 -4.29
C VAL A 208 -25.75 7.76 -3.35
N ALA A 209 -25.98 7.05 -2.25
CA ALA A 209 -24.93 6.68 -1.31
C ALA A 209 -24.31 5.33 -1.65
N LEU A 210 -25.16 4.32 -1.91
CA LEU A 210 -24.74 2.93 -2.07
C LEU A 210 -25.42 2.35 -3.32
N ARG A 211 -24.66 1.56 -4.06
CA ARG A 211 -25.12 0.74 -5.18
C ARG A 211 -24.49 -0.63 -5.03
N ASP A 212 -25.30 -1.67 -5.07
CA ASP A 212 -24.87 -3.06 -5.19
C ASP A 212 -25.70 -3.76 -6.28
N GLU A 213 -25.48 -5.05 -6.48
CA GLU A 213 -26.19 -5.86 -7.50
C GLU A 213 -27.71 -5.96 -7.29
N ARG A 214 -28.22 -5.59 -6.10
CA ARG A 214 -29.65 -5.69 -5.77
C ARG A 214 -30.33 -4.34 -5.73
N ASN A 215 -29.63 -3.32 -5.26
CA ASN A 215 -30.24 -2.09 -4.81
C ASN A 215 -29.38 -0.87 -5.07
N VAL A 216 -30.07 0.23 -5.38
CA VAL A 216 -29.53 1.59 -5.27
C VAL A 216 -30.18 2.23 -4.04
N ARG A 217 -29.36 2.83 -3.18
CA ARG A 217 -29.78 3.51 -1.96
C ARG A 217 -29.27 4.93 -1.96
N THR A 218 -30.18 5.88 -1.73
CA THR A 218 -29.82 7.27 -1.43
C THR A 218 -29.27 7.39 -0.01
N PHE A 219 -28.61 8.51 0.32
CA PHE A 219 -28.17 8.77 1.69
C PHE A 219 -29.33 8.74 2.69
N LYS A 220 -30.49 9.26 2.32
CA LYS A 220 -31.70 9.18 3.15
C LYS A 220 -32.13 7.74 3.38
N GLN A 221 -32.22 6.93 2.32
CA GLN A 221 -32.65 5.53 2.44
C GLN A 221 -31.68 4.71 3.30
N ALA A 222 -30.37 4.89 3.13
CA ALA A 222 -29.37 4.23 3.96
C ALA A 222 -29.48 4.66 5.45
N ALA A 223 -29.73 5.94 5.71
CA ALA A 223 -29.93 6.45 7.06
C ALA A 223 -31.22 5.94 7.72
N ASP A 224 -32.32 5.89 6.97
CA ASP A 224 -33.61 5.38 7.43
C ASP A 224 -33.52 3.89 7.75
N ARG A 225 -33.01 3.06 6.81
CA ARG A 225 -32.88 1.62 7.01
C ARG A 225 -31.97 1.27 8.18
N SER A 226 -30.85 1.98 8.33
CA SER A 226 -29.99 1.80 9.50
C SER A 226 -30.60 2.29 10.81
N ASN A 227 -31.50 3.29 10.81
CA ASN A 227 -32.31 3.63 11.99
C ASN A 227 -33.27 2.50 12.34
N GLN A 228 -33.98 1.95 11.35
CA GLN A 228 -34.91 0.84 11.57
C GLN A 228 -34.18 -0.39 12.11
N LEU A 229 -33.03 -0.73 11.52
CA LEU A 229 -32.20 -1.84 12.01
C LEU A 229 -31.72 -1.60 13.44
N ALA A 230 -31.22 -0.41 13.75
CA ALA A 230 -30.81 -0.06 15.11
C ALA A 230 -31.97 -0.15 16.12
N ASN A 231 -33.16 0.36 15.77
CA ASN A 231 -34.36 0.26 16.61
C ASN A 231 -34.80 -1.20 16.80
N ALA A 232 -34.78 -2.02 15.75
CA ALA A 232 -35.17 -3.42 15.80
C ALA A 232 -34.23 -4.27 16.67
N LEU A 233 -32.91 -4.00 16.59
CA LEU A 233 -31.89 -4.63 17.43
C LEU A 233 -32.03 -4.16 18.90
N ALA A 234 -32.25 -2.86 19.13
CA ALA A 234 -32.48 -2.34 20.47
C ALA A 234 -33.74 -2.96 21.13
N ALA A 235 -34.83 -3.13 20.38
CA ALA A 235 -36.04 -3.80 20.86
C ALA A 235 -35.79 -5.27 21.26
N ARG A 236 -34.78 -5.91 20.66
CA ARG A 236 -34.34 -7.28 20.99
C ARG A 236 -33.28 -7.35 22.08
N GLY A 237 -33.03 -6.24 22.77
CA GLY A 237 -32.13 -6.23 23.93
C GLY A 237 -30.69 -5.84 23.64
N VAL A 238 -30.31 -5.54 22.39
CA VAL A 238 -28.95 -5.07 22.07
C VAL A 238 -28.70 -3.69 22.70
N ARG A 239 -27.56 -3.52 23.37
CA ARG A 239 -27.15 -2.31 24.10
C ARG A 239 -25.73 -1.88 23.72
N ALA A 240 -25.37 -0.66 24.12
CA ALA A 240 -23.99 -0.20 24.02
C ALA A 240 -23.04 -1.16 24.77
N ARG A 241 -21.85 -1.40 24.22
CA ARG A 241 -20.83 -2.39 24.67
C ARG A 241 -21.08 -3.84 24.26
N ASP A 242 -22.26 -4.16 23.72
CA ASP A 242 -22.44 -5.44 23.04
C ASP A 242 -21.58 -5.50 21.78
N ARG A 243 -21.48 -6.71 21.22
CA ARG A 243 -20.72 -7.00 20.01
C ARG A 243 -21.62 -7.64 18.98
N ILE A 244 -21.50 -7.22 17.73
CA ILE A 244 -22.17 -7.84 16.60
C ILE A 244 -21.10 -8.27 15.60
N ALA A 245 -21.12 -9.54 15.19
CA ALA A 245 -20.21 -10.05 14.18
C ALA A 245 -20.86 -9.99 12.79
N LEU A 246 -20.10 -9.57 11.78
CA LEU A 246 -20.53 -9.47 10.40
C LEU A 246 -19.68 -10.39 9.53
N LEU A 247 -20.29 -11.38 8.90
CA LEU A 247 -19.68 -12.28 7.93
C LEU A 247 -20.36 -12.07 6.57
N CYS A 248 -20.00 -10.96 5.93
CA CYS A 248 -20.69 -10.47 4.73
C CYS A 248 -19.70 -10.07 3.64
N ARG A 249 -20.15 -10.16 2.39
CA ARG A 249 -19.49 -9.55 1.24
C ARG A 249 -19.83 -8.06 1.14
N ASN A 250 -19.25 -7.39 0.15
CA ASN A 250 -19.52 -5.96 -0.11
C ASN A 250 -20.93 -5.77 -0.67
N HIS A 251 -21.84 -5.25 0.14
CA HIS A 251 -23.18 -4.86 -0.29
C HIS A 251 -23.82 -3.85 0.68
N ALA A 252 -24.93 -3.23 0.32
CA ALA A 252 -25.55 -2.13 1.07
C ALA A 252 -25.93 -2.54 2.51
N ALA A 253 -26.50 -3.75 2.71
CA ALA A 253 -26.88 -4.21 4.04
C ALA A 253 -25.70 -4.33 5.03
N MET A 254 -24.47 -4.56 4.58
CA MET A 254 -23.28 -4.57 5.43
C MET A 254 -22.99 -3.15 5.94
N VAL A 255 -23.03 -2.15 5.05
CA VAL A 255 -22.85 -0.73 5.39
C VAL A 255 -23.96 -0.26 6.33
N GLU A 256 -25.21 -0.59 6.03
CA GLU A 256 -26.37 -0.28 6.88
C GLU A 256 -26.22 -0.88 8.29
N SER A 257 -25.70 -2.10 8.40
CA SER A 257 -25.41 -2.78 9.66
C SER A 257 -24.29 -2.09 10.45
N LEU A 258 -23.22 -1.66 9.79
CA LEU A 258 -22.15 -0.88 10.43
C LEU A 258 -22.66 0.47 10.96
N ILE A 259 -23.53 1.15 10.20
CA ILE A 259 -24.18 2.38 10.64
C ILE A 259 -25.07 2.09 11.87
N ALA A 260 -25.84 1.01 11.85
CA ALA A 260 -26.70 0.61 12.97
C ALA A 260 -25.90 0.29 14.24
N CYS A 261 -24.82 -0.50 14.13
CA CYS A 261 -23.90 -0.77 15.25
C CYS A 261 -23.32 0.53 15.82
N SER A 262 -22.88 1.44 14.95
CA SER A 262 -22.36 2.75 15.35
C SER A 262 -23.42 3.60 16.08
N LYS A 263 -24.69 3.54 15.67
CA LYS A 263 -25.80 4.23 16.34
C LYS A 263 -26.12 3.67 17.72
N LEU A 264 -25.90 2.38 17.92
CA LEU A 264 -26.14 1.68 19.20
C LEU A 264 -24.95 1.71 20.17
N GLY A 265 -23.78 2.18 19.73
CA GLY A 265 -22.55 2.10 20.55
C GLY A 265 -22.03 0.66 20.71
N VAL A 266 -22.37 -0.20 19.75
CA VAL A 266 -22.01 -1.61 19.67
C VAL A 266 -20.68 -1.76 18.93
N ASP A 267 -19.86 -2.70 19.37
CA ASP A 267 -18.61 -3.03 18.69
C ASP A 267 -18.91 -3.98 17.51
N ALA A 268 -18.58 -3.57 16.29
CA ALA A 268 -18.77 -4.39 15.09
C ALA A 268 -17.50 -5.19 14.79
N ILE A 269 -17.62 -6.52 14.73
CA ILE A 269 -16.52 -7.44 14.44
C ILE A 269 -16.64 -7.89 12.99
N LEU A 270 -15.63 -7.55 12.21
CA LEU A 270 -15.61 -7.84 10.78
C LEU A 270 -14.95 -9.20 10.54
N LEU A 271 -15.76 -10.22 10.32
CA LEU A 271 -15.29 -11.58 10.04
C LEU A 271 -14.81 -11.67 8.58
N ASN A 272 -13.67 -12.30 8.38
CA ASN A 272 -13.13 -12.53 7.05
C ASN A 272 -13.88 -13.70 6.38
N THR A 273 -14.39 -13.47 5.18
CA THR A 273 -15.19 -14.45 4.41
C THR A 273 -14.40 -15.66 3.93
N GLY A 274 -13.08 -15.66 4.07
CA GLY A 274 -12.20 -16.79 3.80
C GLY A 274 -11.83 -17.62 5.03
N LEU A 275 -12.39 -17.33 6.21
CA LEU A 275 -12.14 -18.13 7.40
C LEU A 275 -12.87 -19.48 7.33
N SER A 276 -12.25 -20.52 7.88
CA SER A 276 -12.90 -21.81 8.10
C SER A 276 -13.95 -21.72 9.20
N ALA A 277 -14.88 -22.68 9.26
CA ALA A 277 -15.88 -22.76 10.31
C ALA A 277 -15.28 -22.79 11.73
N GLY A 278 -14.20 -23.57 11.93
CA GLY A 278 -13.48 -23.59 13.21
C GLY A 278 -12.93 -22.21 13.60
N ALA A 279 -12.26 -21.51 12.67
CA ALA A 279 -11.73 -20.18 12.95
C ALA A 279 -12.84 -19.14 13.23
N VAL A 280 -13.98 -19.23 12.54
CA VAL A 280 -15.15 -18.39 12.85
C VAL A 280 -15.70 -18.70 14.24
N ALA A 281 -15.79 -19.97 14.61
CA ALA A 281 -16.22 -20.40 15.95
C ALA A 281 -15.27 -19.88 17.04
N ASP A 282 -13.96 -19.92 16.83
CA ASP A 282 -12.97 -19.38 17.77
C ASP A 282 -13.15 -17.88 17.99
N VAL A 283 -13.34 -17.11 16.90
CA VAL A 283 -13.57 -15.66 16.98
C VAL A 283 -14.90 -15.37 17.70
N ILE A 284 -15.96 -16.10 17.39
CA ILE A 284 -17.26 -15.96 18.07
C ILE A 284 -17.13 -16.32 19.56
N GLY A 285 -16.40 -17.38 19.91
CA GLY A 285 -16.16 -17.78 21.29
C GLY A 285 -15.35 -16.74 22.08
N LEU A 286 -14.31 -16.16 21.45
CA LEU A 286 -13.48 -15.10 22.02
C LEU A 286 -14.28 -13.82 22.26
N HIS A 287 -15.04 -13.40 21.26
CA HIS A 287 -15.72 -12.12 21.28
C HIS A 287 -17.13 -12.17 21.86
N LYS A 288 -17.80 -13.33 21.93
CA LYS A 288 -19.16 -13.49 22.46
C LYS A 288 -20.12 -12.40 21.94
N PRO A 289 -20.35 -12.33 20.62
CA PRO A 289 -21.31 -11.39 20.04
C PRO A 289 -22.75 -11.76 20.44
N VAL A 290 -23.61 -10.75 20.56
CA VAL A 290 -25.05 -10.94 20.82
C VAL A 290 -25.84 -11.21 19.54
N ALA A 291 -25.25 -10.90 18.38
CA ALA A 291 -25.81 -11.22 17.07
C ALA A 291 -24.70 -11.48 16.04
N VAL A 292 -25.00 -12.35 15.07
CA VAL A 292 -24.20 -12.62 13.88
C VAL A 292 -25.06 -12.32 12.66
N LEU A 293 -24.60 -11.37 11.86
CA LEU A 293 -25.18 -11.00 10.57
C LEU A 293 -24.30 -11.60 9.49
N ALA A 294 -24.87 -12.46 8.65
CA ALA A 294 -24.10 -13.16 7.63
C ALA A 294 -24.84 -13.20 6.29
N ASP A 295 -24.07 -13.22 5.20
CA ASP A 295 -24.66 -13.55 3.90
C ASP A 295 -25.13 -14.99 3.93
N ASP A 296 -26.18 -15.31 3.16
CA ASP A 296 -26.74 -16.65 3.16
C ASP A 296 -25.74 -17.72 2.72
N GLU A 297 -24.76 -17.37 1.86
CA GLU A 297 -23.67 -18.28 1.47
C GLU A 297 -22.79 -18.75 2.65
N PHE A 298 -22.79 -18.02 3.77
CA PHE A 298 -22.05 -18.38 4.98
C PHE A 298 -22.95 -18.92 6.10
N SER A 299 -24.25 -19.06 5.85
CA SER A 299 -25.23 -19.51 6.84
C SER A 299 -24.87 -20.88 7.45
N ARG A 300 -24.32 -21.80 6.64
CA ARG A 300 -23.84 -23.13 7.10
C ARG A 300 -22.61 -23.04 8.01
N ILE A 301 -21.73 -22.06 7.78
CA ILE A 301 -20.53 -21.84 8.61
C ILE A 301 -20.94 -21.48 10.05
N ILE A 302 -22.04 -20.73 10.20
CA ILE A 302 -22.51 -20.24 11.51
C ILE A 302 -23.62 -21.10 12.14
N ALA A 303 -24.13 -22.10 11.42
CA ALA A 303 -25.24 -22.93 11.86
C ALA A 303 -24.88 -23.75 13.10
N ASP A 304 -23.71 -24.40 13.06
CA ASP A 304 -23.27 -25.34 14.11
C ASP A 304 -22.49 -24.66 15.24
N ILE A 305 -22.31 -23.34 15.17
CA ILE A 305 -21.56 -22.61 16.21
C ILE A 305 -22.44 -22.48 17.45
N PRO A 306 -22.04 -23.07 18.60
CA PRO A 306 -22.86 -23.01 19.81
C PRO A 306 -22.99 -21.58 20.34
N GLY A 307 -24.20 -21.20 20.75
CA GLY A 307 -24.44 -19.90 21.40
C GLY A 307 -25.84 -19.37 21.21
N ASP A 308 -26.33 -18.70 22.25
CA ASP A 308 -27.59 -17.95 22.25
C ASP A 308 -27.35 -16.53 21.73
N PHE A 309 -27.12 -16.43 20.42
CA PHE A 309 -26.99 -15.17 19.71
C PHE A 309 -27.95 -15.14 18.52
N LEU A 310 -28.44 -13.94 18.22
CA LEU A 310 -29.34 -13.71 17.09
C LEU A 310 -28.61 -13.96 15.77
N ARG A 311 -29.13 -14.85 14.92
CA ARG A 311 -28.63 -15.07 13.56
C ARG A 311 -29.52 -14.33 12.57
N LEU A 312 -28.93 -13.47 11.75
CA LEU A 312 -29.63 -12.70 10.73
C LEU A 312 -28.98 -12.89 9.37
N SER A 313 -29.81 -13.12 8.36
CA SER A 313 -29.35 -13.07 6.97
C SER A 313 -29.28 -11.61 6.48
N THR A 314 -28.14 -11.22 5.92
CA THR A 314 -27.96 -9.95 5.19
C THR A 314 -28.41 -10.06 3.73
N TRP A 315 -28.83 -11.26 3.33
CA TRP A 315 -29.33 -11.57 1.99
C TRP A 315 -30.85 -11.88 2.02
N PRO A 316 -31.65 -11.46 1.01
CA PRO A 316 -33.09 -11.67 1.00
C PRO A 316 -33.50 -13.14 0.87
N GLU A 317 -32.72 -13.90 0.12
CA GLU A 317 -32.88 -15.34 -0.03
C GLU A 317 -32.22 -16.02 1.17
N THR A 318 -32.92 -16.98 1.79
CA THR A 318 -32.36 -17.77 2.87
C THR A 318 -32.63 -19.26 2.70
N GLU A 319 -31.58 -20.07 2.65
CA GLU A 319 -31.68 -21.54 2.64
C GLU A 319 -31.98 -22.09 4.05
N ASN A 320 -31.47 -21.44 5.10
CA ASN A 320 -31.50 -21.96 6.47
C ASN A 320 -32.65 -21.40 7.34
N GLY A 321 -33.52 -20.56 6.77
CA GLY A 321 -34.69 -20.01 7.46
C GLY A 321 -34.40 -18.96 8.53
N TYR A 322 -33.17 -18.39 8.56
CA TYR A 322 -32.86 -17.29 9.47
C TYR A 322 -33.61 -16.01 9.04
N PRO A 323 -34.11 -15.20 9.99
CA PRO A 323 -34.76 -13.95 9.65
C PRO A 323 -33.80 -13.02 8.90
N THR A 324 -34.28 -12.41 7.83
CA THR A 324 -33.48 -11.45 7.05
C THR A 324 -33.51 -10.07 7.70
N ILE A 325 -32.52 -9.22 7.39
CA ILE A 325 -32.56 -7.81 7.80
C ILE A 325 -33.84 -7.12 7.31
N ASP A 326 -34.28 -7.38 6.08
CA ASP A 326 -35.49 -6.76 5.53
C ASP A 326 -36.76 -7.18 6.29
N GLN A 327 -36.86 -8.45 6.70
CA GLN A 327 -37.94 -8.93 7.57
C GLN A 327 -37.85 -8.29 8.96
N LEU A 328 -36.64 -8.15 9.50
CA LEU A 328 -36.41 -7.59 10.83
C LEU A 328 -36.85 -6.12 10.93
N ILE A 329 -36.64 -5.33 9.88
CA ILE A 329 -36.97 -3.90 9.84
C ILE A 329 -38.35 -3.60 9.30
N ALA A 330 -39.06 -4.60 8.74
CA ALA A 330 -40.41 -4.43 8.21
C ALA A 330 -41.35 -3.88 9.30
N GLY A 331 -42.03 -2.76 9.01
CA GLY A 331 -42.92 -2.10 9.95
C GLY A 331 -42.23 -1.36 11.12
N VAL A 332 -40.90 -1.42 11.23
CA VAL A 332 -40.15 -0.68 12.25
C VAL A 332 -40.02 0.78 11.82
N PRO A 333 -40.35 1.77 12.67
CA PRO A 333 -40.23 3.17 12.31
C PRO A 333 -38.75 3.57 12.20
N ALA A 334 -38.45 4.43 11.20
CA ALA A 334 -37.11 4.98 10.97
C ALA A 334 -36.73 6.11 11.95
N THR A 335 -37.33 6.13 13.14
CA THR A 335 -37.10 7.12 14.18
C THR A 335 -35.62 7.22 14.52
N LYS A 336 -35.07 8.44 14.54
CA LYS A 336 -33.67 8.68 14.89
C LYS A 336 -33.44 8.29 16.35
N LEU A 337 -32.41 7.48 16.60
CA LEU A 337 -31.98 7.15 17.95
C LEU A 337 -31.33 8.35 18.61
N LYS A 338 -31.39 8.41 19.94
CA LYS A 338 -30.56 9.34 20.71
C LYS A 338 -29.10 8.88 20.67
N PRO A 339 -28.13 9.79 20.52
CA PRO A 339 -26.73 9.43 20.65
C PRO A 339 -26.44 8.74 21.98
N VAL A 340 -25.57 7.74 21.92
CA VAL A 340 -25.09 7.00 23.09
C VAL A 340 -23.79 7.63 23.61
N ASP A 341 -23.58 7.59 24.92
CA ASP A 341 -22.38 8.17 25.55
C ASP A 341 -21.08 7.48 25.13
N ARG A 342 -21.16 6.23 24.66
CA ARG A 342 -20.03 5.43 24.18
C ARG A 342 -20.11 5.21 22.68
N ILE A 343 -19.06 5.60 21.97
CA ILE A 343 -18.84 5.25 20.57
C ILE A 343 -18.51 3.75 20.45
N GLY A 344 -19.22 3.04 19.58
CA GLY A 344 -18.93 1.64 19.22
C GLY A 344 -17.65 1.52 18.41
N ARG A 345 -16.89 0.45 18.61
CA ARG A 345 -15.61 0.22 17.93
C ARG A 345 -15.77 -0.63 16.67
N LEU A 346 -14.92 -0.38 15.67
CA LEU A 346 -14.71 -1.30 14.56
C LEU A 346 -13.54 -2.21 14.91
N VAL A 347 -13.80 -3.52 14.92
CA VAL A 347 -12.80 -4.57 15.15
C VAL A 347 -12.53 -5.27 13.83
N VAL A 348 -11.37 -5.00 13.25
CA VAL A 348 -10.90 -5.62 12.01
C VAL A 348 -10.03 -6.81 12.38
N LEU A 349 -10.30 -7.99 11.81
CA LEU A 349 -9.47 -9.16 12.04
C LEU A 349 -8.19 -9.10 11.20
N THR A 350 -7.05 -9.28 11.86
CA THR A 350 -5.75 -9.39 11.21
C THR A 350 -5.48 -10.85 10.86
N SER A 351 -4.79 -11.08 9.74
CA SER A 351 -4.61 -12.41 9.14
C SER A 351 -3.76 -13.38 9.96
N GLY A 352 -3.21 -12.99 11.12
CA GLY A 352 -2.52 -13.83 12.11
C GLY A 352 -1.59 -14.91 11.54
N THR A 353 -0.27 -14.73 11.63
CA THR A 353 0.70 -15.69 11.09
C THR A 353 0.73 -17.05 11.82
N THR A 354 0.11 -17.17 13.01
CA THR A 354 0.29 -18.34 13.90
C THR A 354 -0.96 -18.82 14.66
N GLY A 355 -2.18 -18.35 14.33
CA GLY A 355 -3.38 -18.79 15.06
C GLY A 355 -4.68 -18.06 14.71
N THR A 356 -5.64 -18.04 15.65
CA THR A 356 -6.93 -17.34 15.53
C THR A 356 -6.71 -15.86 15.17
N PRO A 357 -7.44 -15.30 14.19
CA PRO A 357 -7.30 -13.91 13.79
C PRO A 357 -7.45 -12.94 14.97
N LYS A 358 -6.53 -11.97 15.09
CA LYS A 358 -6.56 -10.99 16.18
C LYS A 358 -7.39 -9.77 15.78
N GLY A 359 -8.32 -9.37 16.64
CA GLY A 359 -9.12 -8.16 16.42
C GLY A 359 -8.32 -6.90 16.73
N ALA A 360 -8.10 -6.06 15.74
CA ALA A 360 -7.48 -4.74 15.89
C ALA A 360 -8.54 -3.65 16.07
N ARG A 361 -8.44 -2.87 17.15
CA ARG A 361 -9.38 -1.79 17.46
C ARG A 361 -8.99 -0.51 16.74
N ARG A 362 -9.86 -0.02 15.85
CA ARG A 362 -9.60 1.21 15.08
C ARG A 362 -10.07 2.46 15.82
N PRO A 363 -9.24 3.51 15.95
CA PRO A 363 -9.66 4.75 16.58
C PRO A 363 -10.67 5.49 15.69
N THR A 364 -11.46 6.36 16.31
CA THR A 364 -12.23 7.36 15.58
C THR A 364 -11.33 8.58 15.31
N PRO A 365 -11.29 9.13 14.07
CA PRO A 365 -10.53 10.34 13.77
C PRO A 365 -10.87 11.49 14.72
N LYS A 366 -9.85 12.14 15.27
CA LYS A 366 -10.01 13.23 16.26
C LYS A 366 -10.18 14.61 15.63
N GLY A 367 -10.09 14.72 14.31
CA GLY A 367 -10.22 15.99 13.59
C GLY A 367 -10.14 15.85 12.07
N LEU A 368 -10.14 16.99 11.37
CA LEU A 368 -10.12 17.03 9.90
C LEU A 368 -8.71 16.88 9.31
N SER A 369 -7.66 17.01 10.12
CA SER A 369 -6.26 16.84 9.69
C SER A 369 -5.99 15.43 9.16
N THR A 370 -6.59 14.42 9.80
CA THR A 370 -6.53 13.01 9.40
C THR A 370 -7.01 12.82 7.96
N SER A 371 -8.17 13.39 7.63
CA SER A 371 -8.74 13.32 6.29
C SER A 371 -7.93 14.17 5.30
N ALA A 372 -7.46 15.35 5.72
CA ALA A 372 -6.64 16.21 4.87
C ALA A 372 -5.29 15.56 4.50
N ALA A 373 -4.66 14.82 5.42
CA ALA A 373 -3.39 14.13 5.15
C ALA A 373 -3.52 13.13 4.00
N MET A 374 -4.61 12.35 3.99
CA MET A 374 -4.88 11.40 2.92
C MET A 374 -5.30 12.10 1.62
N LEU A 375 -6.16 13.12 1.70
CA LEU A 375 -6.64 13.89 0.54
C LEU A 375 -5.53 14.72 -0.13
N ASP A 376 -4.45 15.03 0.59
CA ASP A 376 -3.29 15.73 0.05
C ASP A 376 -2.49 14.85 -0.93
N ARG A 377 -2.46 13.53 -0.70
CA ARG A 377 -1.76 12.58 -1.58
C ARG A 377 -2.70 11.95 -2.61
N ILE A 378 -3.95 11.66 -2.23
CA ILE A 378 -4.96 11.10 -3.13
C ILE A 378 -6.04 12.18 -3.35
N PRO A 379 -6.08 12.83 -4.53
CA PRO A 379 -6.92 14.02 -4.76
C PRO A 379 -8.40 13.64 -5.00
N LEU A 380 -9.04 13.09 -3.97
CA LEU A 380 -10.47 12.76 -3.99
C LEU A 380 -11.30 14.03 -3.80
N HIS A 381 -12.45 14.06 -4.48
CA HIS A 381 -13.35 15.21 -4.46
C HIS A 381 -14.71 14.84 -3.88
N SER A 382 -15.38 15.85 -3.35
CA SER A 382 -16.69 15.65 -2.78
C SER A 382 -17.73 15.31 -3.84
N GLY A 383 -18.52 14.26 -3.61
CA GLY A 383 -19.48 13.75 -4.58
C GLY A 383 -18.89 12.81 -5.63
N ASP A 384 -17.62 12.40 -5.48
CA ASP A 384 -17.02 11.41 -6.38
C ASP A 384 -17.80 10.08 -6.38
N ARG A 385 -17.61 9.30 -7.44
CA ARG A 385 -18.22 7.97 -7.61
C ARG A 385 -17.15 6.92 -7.51
N PHE A 386 -17.24 6.08 -6.49
CA PHE A 386 -16.26 5.05 -6.18
C PHE A 386 -16.76 3.68 -6.65
N VAL A 387 -15.84 2.85 -7.11
CA VAL A 387 -15.99 1.39 -7.13
C VAL A 387 -15.16 0.84 -5.97
N VAL A 388 -15.79 0.09 -5.07
CA VAL A 388 -15.11 -0.55 -3.93
C VAL A 388 -15.09 -2.06 -4.15
N ALA A 389 -14.01 -2.51 -4.79
CA ALA A 389 -13.75 -3.92 -5.06
C ALA A 389 -13.02 -4.61 -3.89
N ALA A 390 -12.17 -3.87 -3.18
CA ALA A 390 -11.53 -4.36 -1.96
C ALA A 390 -12.58 -4.73 -0.88
N PRO A 391 -12.45 -5.88 -0.19
CA PRO A 391 -13.45 -6.31 0.79
C PRO A 391 -13.61 -5.34 1.97
N LEU A 392 -14.85 -5.01 2.34
CA LEU A 392 -15.18 -4.11 3.45
C LEU A 392 -14.86 -4.70 4.83
N PHE A 393 -14.77 -6.03 4.95
CA PHE A 393 -14.32 -6.66 6.20
C PHE A 393 -12.83 -6.45 6.44
N HIS A 394 -12.08 -6.08 5.40
CA HIS A 394 -10.65 -5.78 5.46
C HIS A 394 -10.43 -4.26 5.56
N SER A 395 -9.31 -3.85 6.18
CA SER A 395 -9.00 -2.45 6.47
C SER A 395 -9.03 -1.55 5.22
N TRP A 396 -8.57 -2.06 4.07
CA TRP A 396 -8.53 -1.27 2.83
C TRP A 396 -9.91 -0.98 2.22
N GLY A 397 -10.78 -1.99 2.09
CA GLY A 397 -12.15 -1.77 1.62
C GLY A 397 -12.95 -0.91 2.61
N LEU A 398 -12.77 -1.15 3.91
CA LEU A 398 -13.36 -0.34 4.97
C LEU A 398 -12.92 1.12 4.88
N ALA A 399 -11.63 1.38 4.61
CA ALA A 399 -11.11 2.72 4.37
C ALA A 399 -11.80 3.36 3.16
N GLY A 400 -11.95 2.65 2.03
CA GLY A 400 -12.71 3.14 0.87
C GLY A 400 -14.12 3.61 1.22
N MET A 401 -14.84 2.83 2.05
CA MET A 401 -16.15 3.24 2.58
C MET A 401 -16.09 4.47 3.49
N GLN A 402 -15.14 4.53 4.43
CA GLN A 402 -15.01 5.63 5.39
C GLN A 402 -14.56 6.94 4.73
N ILE A 403 -13.63 6.87 3.78
CA ILE A 403 -13.18 8.00 2.99
C ILE A 403 -14.33 8.48 2.10
N GLY A 404 -15.02 7.56 1.42
CA GLY A 404 -16.18 7.89 0.60
C GLY A 404 -17.27 8.58 1.41
N MET A 405 -17.53 8.12 2.63
CA MET A 405 -18.43 8.82 3.56
C MET A 405 -17.94 10.26 3.85
N ALA A 406 -16.65 10.47 4.12
CA ALA A 406 -16.09 11.79 4.42
C ALA A 406 -16.19 12.77 3.24
N VAL A 407 -16.07 12.28 2.00
CA VAL A 407 -16.21 13.10 0.78
C VAL A 407 -17.61 13.04 0.18
N ARG A 408 -18.60 12.38 0.79
CA ARG A 408 -19.95 12.21 0.22
C ARG A 408 -19.95 11.47 -1.12
N ALA A 409 -19.05 10.51 -1.29
CA ALA A 409 -18.99 9.69 -2.47
C ALA A 409 -20.20 8.76 -2.59
N SER A 410 -20.54 8.44 -3.83
CA SER A 410 -21.42 7.32 -4.17
C SER A 410 -20.59 6.05 -4.28
N LEU A 411 -20.97 4.98 -3.57
CA LEU A 411 -20.20 3.73 -3.53
C LEU A 411 -20.88 2.64 -4.36
N SER A 412 -20.24 2.19 -5.43
CA SER A 412 -20.57 0.94 -6.12
C SER A 412 -19.81 -0.21 -5.46
N LEU A 413 -20.52 -1.04 -4.72
CA LEU A 413 -19.98 -2.14 -3.91
C LEU A 413 -19.95 -3.42 -4.74
N ILE A 414 -18.75 -3.98 -4.94
CA ILE A 414 -18.56 -5.18 -5.75
C ILE A 414 -18.49 -6.40 -4.83
N ARG A 415 -19.54 -7.22 -4.86
CA ARG A 415 -19.69 -8.37 -3.96
C ARG A 415 -18.63 -9.43 -4.19
N ARG A 416 -18.41 -9.79 -5.45
CA ARG A 416 -17.38 -10.72 -5.94
C ARG A 416 -16.61 -10.05 -7.06
N PHE A 417 -15.29 -10.08 -6.97
CA PHE A 417 -14.46 -9.45 -7.98
C PHE A 417 -14.56 -10.19 -9.32
N ASP A 418 -14.93 -9.44 -10.36
CA ASP A 418 -14.83 -9.83 -11.76
C ASP A 418 -14.24 -8.66 -12.53
N ALA A 419 -13.20 -8.91 -13.34
CA ALA A 419 -12.42 -7.86 -13.95
C ALA A 419 -13.21 -7.07 -15.01
N GLU A 420 -13.99 -7.76 -15.86
CA GLU A 420 -14.82 -7.12 -16.88
C GLU A 420 -15.96 -6.33 -16.22
N GLU A 421 -16.51 -6.84 -15.12
CA GLU A 421 -17.52 -6.14 -14.32
C GLU A 421 -17.02 -4.83 -13.72
N ILE A 422 -15.75 -4.76 -13.30
CA ILE A 422 -15.16 -3.50 -12.87
C ILE A 422 -15.17 -2.48 -14.00
N LEU A 423 -14.71 -2.87 -15.20
CA LEU A 423 -14.67 -1.98 -16.36
C LEU A 423 -16.08 -1.51 -16.76
N ARG A 424 -17.05 -2.44 -16.77
CA ARG A 424 -18.46 -2.15 -17.00
C ARG A 424 -19.02 -1.17 -15.98
N THR A 425 -18.81 -1.44 -14.70
CA THR A 425 -19.28 -0.58 -13.61
C THR A 425 -18.71 0.83 -13.72
N ILE A 426 -17.42 0.96 -14.04
CA ILE A 426 -16.75 2.25 -14.23
C ILE A 426 -17.42 3.03 -15.37
N ALA A 427 -17.60 2.39 -16.53
CA ALA A 427 -18.19 3.04 -17.69
C ALA A 427 -19.67 3.43 -17.48
N GLU A 428 -20.49 2.48 -17.02
CA GLU A 428 -21.94 2.69 -16.85
C GLU A 428 -22.26 3.75 -15.79
N HIS A 429 -21.53 3.74 -14.67
CA HIS A 429 -21.78 4.67 -13.57
C HIS A 429 -20.87 5.90 -13.59
N ARG A 430 -20.00 6.01 -14.60
CA ARG A 430 -18.96 7.05 -14.72
C ARG A 430 -18.15 7.20 -13.43
N CYS A 431 -17.69 6.08 -12.88
CA CYS A 431 -16.90 6.08 -11.65
C CYS A 431 -15.54 6.71 -11.89
N GLY A 432 -15.12 7.57 -10.96
CA GLY A 432 -13.83 8.28 -11.03
C GLY A 432 -12.74 7.66 -10.18
N VAL A 433 -13.12 6.76 -9.26
CA VAL A 433 -12.22 6.19 -8.27
C VAL A 433 -12.46 4.69 -8.13
N LEU A 434 -11.40 3.90 -8.12
CA LEU A 434 -11.43 2.46 -7.85
C LEU A 434 -10.56 2.13 -6.63
N PHE A 435 -11.13 1.43 -5.65
CA PHE A 435 -10.39 0.81 -4.54
C PHE A 435 -10.21 -0.68 -4.84
N ALA A 436 -8.96 -1.08 -5.10
CA ALA A 436 -8.60 -2.44 -5.48
C ALA A 436 -7.35 -2.93 -4.70
N VAL A 437 -7.00 -4.20 -4.89
CA VAL A 437 -5.76 -4.80 -4.40
C VAL A 437 -4.88 -5.23 -5.61
N PRO A 438 -3.56 -5.43 -5.48
CA PRO A 438 -2.68 -5.70 -6.61
C PRO A 438 -3.12 -6.84 -7.54
N ILE A 439 -3.59 -7.97 -7.00
CA ILE A 439 -4.06 -9.10 -7.84
C ILE A 439 -5.29 -8.73 -8.69
N MET A 440 -6.12 -7.80 -8.24
CA MET A 440 -7.25 -7.30 -9.01
C MET A 440 -6.78 -6.46 -10.19
N LEU A 441 -5.72 -5.68 -10.02
CA LEU A 441 -5.12 -4.90 -11.11
C LEU A 441 -4.49 -5.82 -12.16
N GLN A 442 -3.79 -6.87 -11.73
CA GLN A 442 -3.27 -7.89 -12.64
C GLN A 442 -4.40 -8.54 -13.44
N ARG A 443 -5.49 -8.95 -12.80
CA ARG A 443 -6.64 -9.56 -13.49
C ARG A 443 -7.33 -8.62 -14.48
N ILE A 444 -7.33 -7.30 -14.21
CA ILE A 444 -7.81 -6.28 -15.16
C ILE A 444 -6.86 -6.17 -16.35
N LEU A 445 -5.54 -6.21 -16.12
CA LEU A 445 -4.54 -6.23 -17.19
C LEU A 445 -4.63 -7.51 -18.03
N ASP A 446 -4.89 -8.65 -17.42
CA ASP A 446 -4.98 -9.95 -18.10
C ASP A 446 -6.21 -10.09 -19.01
N LEU A 447 -7.19 -9.17 -18.91
CA LEU A 447 -8.29 -9.11 -19.87
C LEU A 447 -7.75 -8.87 -21.28
N PRO A 448 -8.26 -9.59 -22.30
CA PRO A 448 -7.89 -9.34 -23.68
C PRO A 448 -8.14 -7.88 -24.06
N GLU A 449 -7.24 -7.28 -24.86
CA GLU A 449 -7.37 -5.87 -25.27
C GLU A 449 -8.76 -5.57 -25.86
N ARG A 450 -9.29 -6.46 -26.72
CA ARG A 450 -10.64 -6.36 -27.30
C ARG A 450 -11.80 -6.29 -26.29
N ILE A 451 -11.56 -6.67 -25.02
CA ILE A 451 -12.50 -6.53 -23.91
C ILE A 451 -12.25 -5.19 -23.22
N ARG A 452 -10.99 -4.89 -22.90
CA ARG A 452 -10.58 -3.63 -22.23
C ARG A 452 -11.05 -2.40 -23.01
N SER A 453 -10.85 -2.37 -24.33
CA SER A 453 -11.23 -1.21 -25.16
C SER A 453 -12.75 -1.09 -25.44
N ARG A 454 -13.61 -1.99 -24.91
CA ARG A 454 -15.08 -1.88 -25.08
C ARG A 454 -15.71 -0.81 -24.20
N TYR A 455 -15.05 -0.47 -23.10
CA TYR A 455 -15.61 0.37 -22.05
C TYR A 455 -14.99 1.77 -22.09
N ASP A 456 -15.82 2.81 -22.02
CA ASP A 456 -15.33 4.18 -21.85
C ASP A 456 -14.89 4.40 -20.40
N LEU A 457 -13.57 4.40 -20.19
CA LEU A 457 -12.95 4.60 -18.88
C LEU A 457 -12.50 6.05 -18.65
N SER A 458 -12.91 7.00 -19.50
CA SER A 458 -12.48 8.42 -19.42
C SER A 458 -12.85 9.12 -18.11
N SER A 459 -13.80 8.58 -17.33
CA SER A 459 -14.13 9.10 -16.01
C SER A 459 -13.13 8.71 -14.93
N LEU A 460 -12.38 7.62 -15.11
CA LEU A 460 -11.46 7.07 -14.12
C LEU A 460 -10.23 7.98 -13.98
N ARG A 461 -10.00 8.47 -12.76
CA ARG A 461 -8.86 9.35 -12.44
C ARG A 461 -7.96 8.78 -11.36
N ILE A 462 -8.49 7.88 -10.52
CA ILE A 462 -7.80 7.36 -9.35
C ILE A 462 -8.07 5.86 -9.23
N VAL A 463 -7.01 5.06 -9.21
CA VAL A 463 -7.00 3.64 -8.83
C VAL A 463 -6.12 3.53 -7.60
N ALA A 464 -6.74 3.37 -6.44
CA ALA A 464 -6.03 3.26 -5.17
C ALA A 464 -5.84 1.76 -4.83
N SER A 465 -4.58 1.34 -4.76
CA SER A 465 -4.17 -0.05 -4.52
C SER A 465 -3.52 -0.20 -3.15
N SER A 466 -3.87 -1.26 -2.41
CA SER A 466 -3.21 -1.62 -1.15
C SER A 466 -3.41 -3.09 -0.80
N GLY A 467 -2.83 -3.53 0.32
CA GLY A 467 -3.05 -4.85 0.93
C GLY A 467 -1.99 -5.90 0.62
N SER A 468 -1.15 -5.68 -0.39
CA SER A 468 0.05 -6.49 -0.67
C SER A 468 1.08 -5.67 -1.43
N ALA A 469 2.28 -6.24 -1.60
CA ALA A 469 3.27 -5.71 -2.53
C ALA A 469 2.66 -5.52 -3.92
N LEU A 470 3.01 -4.39 -4.56
CA LEU A 470 2.61 -4.06 -5.92
C LEU A 470 3.88 -4.11 -6.80
N PRO A 471 4.02 -5.14 -7.66
CA PRO A 471 5.18 -5.30 -8.53
C PRO A 471 5.37 -4.10 -9.48
N GLY A 472 6.61 -3.67 -9.68
CA GLY A 472 6.93 -2.53 -10.54
C GLY A 472 6.56 -2.73 -12.03
N THR A 473 6.55 -3.98 -12.50
CA THR A 473 6.08 -4.35 -13.84
C THR A 473 4.59 -4.05 -14.00
N ILE A 474 3.77 -4.48 -13.02
CA ILE A 474 2.32 -4.19 -12.97
C ILE A 474 2.08 -2.68 -12.92
N VAL A 475 2.85 -1.95 -12.10
CA VAL A 475 2.75 -0.48 -12.03
C VAL A 475 2.94 0.16 -13.39
N THR A 476 4.02 -0.21 -14.08
CA THR A 476 4.36 0.38 -15.38
C THR A 476 3.30 0.01 -16.42
N GLU A 477 2.96 -1.27 -16.55
CA GLU A 477 1.96 -1.75 -17.52
C GLU A 477 0.56 -1.18 -17.28
N PHE A 478 0.13 -1.07 -16.02
CA PHE A 478 -1.15 -0.50 -15.65
C PHE A 478 -1.23 0.99 -16.02
N MET A 479 -0.18 1.76 -15.74
CA MET A 479 -0.15 3.19 -16.05
C MET A 479 0.00 3.45 -17.54
N ASP A 480 0.68 2.58 -18.29
CA ASP A 480 0.74 2.65 -19.75
C ASP A 480 -0.60 2.33 -20.40
N THR A 481 -1.38 1.41 -19.80
CA THR A 481 -2.68 0.98 -20.32
C THR A 481 -3.81 1.96 -19.97
N PHE A 482 -3.87 2.42 -18.71
CA PHE A 482 -5.00 3.19 -18.18
C PHE A 482 -4.65 4.66 -17.86
N GLY A 483 -3.42 5.07 -18.12
CA GLY A 483 -2.91 6.41 -17.81
C GLY A 483 -2.43 6.55 -16.36
N ASP A 484 -2.02 7.77 -16.01
CA ASP A 484 -1.40 8.09 -14.73
C ASP A 484 -2.44 8.22 -13.60
N VAL A 485 -3.17 7.14 -13.34
CA VAL A 485 -4.28 7.06 -12.38
C VAL A 485 -3.95 6.23 -11.15
N LEU A 486 -2.83 5.52 -11.12
CA LEU A 486 -2.50 4.55 -10.08
C LEU A 486 -1.86 5.21 -8.84
N TYR A 487 -2.38 4.86 -7.67
CA TYR A 487 -1.85 5.25 -6.36
C TYR A 487 -1.55 4.00 -5.54
N ASN A 488 -0.32 3.87 -5.03
CA ASN A 488 0.08 2.76 -4.18
C ASN A 488 0.03 3.19 -2.71
N PHE A 489 -0.86 2.61 -1.93
CA PHE A 489 -1.05 2.91 -0.52
C PHE A 489 -0.38 1.84 0.34
N TYR A 490 0.57 2.25 1.16
CA TYR A 490 1.24 1.39 2.11
C TYR A 490 0.78 1.68 3.54
N GLY A 491 0.39 0.62 4.24
CA GLY A 491 -0.07 0.64 5.62
C GLY A 491 -0.43 -0.75 6.09
N SER A 492 -0.85 -0.82 7.35
CA SER A 492 -1.34 -2.02 7.99
C SER A 492 -2.58 -1.71 8.83
N THR A 493 -3.23 -2.74 9.37
CA THR A 493 -4.38 -2.54 10.25
C THR A 493 -3.99 -1.80 11.54
N GLU A 494 -2.75 -1.98 11.98
CA GLU A 494 -2.16 -1.41 13.19
C GLU A 494 -1.75 0.06 13.00
N VAL A 495 -1.12 0.39 11.87
CA VAL A 495 -0.61 1.76 11.64
C VAL A 495 -1.52 2.62 10.75
N SER A 496 -2.59 2.08 10.19
CA SER A 496 -3.47 2.75 9.22
C SER A 496 -2.81 3.02 7.87
N TRP A 497 -1.84 3.93 7.85
CA TRP A 497 -1.03 4.28 6.68
C TRP A 497 0.37 4.69 7.12
N ALA A 498 1.33 4.50 6.24
CA ALA A 498 2.71 4.94 6.41
C ALA A 498 3.12 5.86 5.27
N SER A 499 2.87 5.44 4.03
CA SER A 499 3.22 6.20 2.83
C SER A 499 2.22 5.97 1.70
N ILE A 500 2.19 6.91 0.76
CA ILE A 500 1.38 6.83 -0.46
C ILE A 500 2.26 7.23 -1.64
N ALA A 501 2.36 6.36 -2.65
CA ALA A 501 2.96 6.68 -3.93
C ALA A 501 1.89 7.26 -4.86
N THR A 502 2.16 8.46 -5.35
CA THR A 502 1.39 9.08 -6.43
C THR A 502 1.78 8.48 -7.78
N PRO A 503 1.01 8.73 -8.85
CA PRO A 503 1.44 8.40 -10.21
C PRO A 503 2.84 8.93 -10.55
N GLU A 504 3.20 10.14 -10.11
CA GLU A 504 4.53 10.71 -10.30
C GLU A 504 5.61 9.88 -9.58
N ASP A 505 5.37 9.51 -8.31
CA ASP A 505 6.30 8.66 -7.55
C ASP A 505 6.51 7.30 -8.24
N LEU A 506 5.42 6.70 -8.73
CA LEU A 506 5.45 5.39 -9.40
C LEU A 506 6.11 5.44 -10.78
N ARG A 507 5.93 6.53 -11.53
CA ARG A 507 6.68 6.79 -12.77
C ARG A 507 8.16 7.00 -12.47
N ALA A 508 8.51 7.66 -11.37
CA ALA A 508 9.89 7.87 -11.00
C ALA A 508 10.57 6.59 -10.46
N ALA A 509 9.86 5.79 -9.66
CA ALA A 509 10.34 4.56 -9.03
C ALA A 509 9.21 3.52 -8.88
N PRO A 510 9.04 2.57 -9.81
CA PRO A 510 7.86 1.68 -9.85
C PRO A 510 7.61 0.82 -8.61
N THR A 511 8.65 0.49 -7.84
CA THR A 511 8.53 -0.38 -6.66
C THR A 511 8.32 0.40 -5.35
N THR A 512 8.25 1.74 -5.42
CA THR A 512 8.13 2.58 -4.24
C THR A 512 6.76 2.47 -3.56
N ALA A 513 6.76 2.51 -2.23
CA ALA A 513 5.59 2.77 -1.40
C ALA A 513 5.29 4.28 -1.28
N GLY A 514 6.07 5.13 -1.95
CA GLY A 514 5.88 6.57 -2.03
C GLY A 514 6.36 7.31 -0.80
N ARG A 515 5.73 8.46 -0.52
CA ARG A 515 6.16 9.37 0.56
C ARG A 515 5.14 9.43 1.68
N CYS A 516 5.59 9.83 2.86
CA CYS A 516 4.71 9.99 4.02
C CYS A 516 3.65 11.08 3.76
N PRO A 517 2.36 10.84 4.05
CA PRO A 517 1.37 11.90 4.12
C PRO A 517 1.71 12.94 5.19
N PRO A 518 1.21 14.18 5.08
CA PRO A 518 1.40 15.19 6.12
C PRO A 518 0.98 14.69 7.51
N GLY A 519 1.80 14.98 8.52
CA GLY A 519 1.56 14.50 9.90
C GLY A 519 1.90 13.02 10.16
N THR A 520 2.45 12.31 9.17
CA THR A 520 2.98 10.94 9.33
C THR A 520 4.50 10.97 9.43
N ARG A 521 5.04 10.18 10.36
CA ARG A 521 6.49 9.97 10.54
C ARG A 521 6.82 8.51 10.26
N VAL A 522 7.90 8.28 9.56
CA VAL A 522 8.49 6.96 9.32
C VAL A 522 9.94 7.00 9.80
N ALA A 523 10.38 5.94 10.46
CA ALA A 523 11.77 5.71 10.79
C ALA A 523 12.17 4.29 10.38
N ILE A 524 13.42 4.13 9.97
CA ILE A 524 14.03 2.84 9.68
C ILE A 524 15.00 2.54 10.83
N LEU A 525 14.71 1.49 11.59
CA LEU A 525 15.45 1.14 12.80
C LEU A 525 16.10 -0.25 12.67
N ASP A 526 17.24 -0.46 13.32
CA ASP A 526 17.85 -1.78 13.48
C ASP A 526 17.13 -2.61 14.56
N ASP A 527 17.65 -3.82 14.81
CA ASP A 527 17.08 -4.75 15.78
C ASP A 527 17.19 -4.26 17.25
N ASP A 528 18.11 -3.34 17.51
CA ASP A 528 18.28 -2.66 18.80
C ASP A 528 17.43 -1.36 18.90
N HIS A 529 16.58 -1.10 17.90
CA HIS A 529 15.74 0.08 17.75
C HIS A 529 16.51 1.41 17.61
N ASN A 530 17.75 1.38 17.13
CA ASN A 530 18.49 2.58 16.74
C ASN A 530 18.23 2.92 15.27
N ARG A 531 18.25 4.21 14.93
CA ARG A 531 18.13 4.64 13.52
C ARG A 531 19.31 4.11 12.71
N VAL A 532 19.02 3.58 11.53
CA VAL A 532 20.06 3.10 10.62
C VAL A 532 20.68 4.24 9.80
N PRO A 533 21.91 4.07 9.29
CA PRO A 533 22.52 5.01 8.35
C PRO A 533 21.72 5.17 7.04
N PRO A 534 21.91 6.27 6.28
CA PRO A 534 21.29 6.44 4.97
C PRO A 534 21.53 5.24 4.04
N GLY A 535 20.46 4.78 3.39
CA GLY A 535 20.51 3.66 2.46
C GLY A 535 20.64 2.28 3.11
N TRP A 536 20.72 2.16 4.43
CA TRP A 536 20.63 0.86 5.10
C TRP A 536 19.17 0.39 5.15
N GLU A 537 19.00 -0.93 5.14
CA GLU A 537 17.72 -1.54 5.42
C GLU A 537 17.54 -1.75 6.92
N GLY A 538 16.31 -1.65 7.37
CA GLY A 538 15.92 -1.91 8.75
C GLY A 538 14.41 -2.03 8.89
N GLN A 539 13.96 -2.25 10.11
CA GLN A 539 12.54 -2.35 10.43
C GLN A 539 11.83 -1.00 10.28
N ILE A 540 10.65 -1.01 9.66
CA ILE A 540 9.86 0.18 9.41
C ILE A 540 8.97 0.48 10.62
N PHE A 541 9.17 1.66 11.21
CA PHE A 541 8.39 2.19 12.32
C PHE A 541 7.58 3.43 11.90
N VAL A 542 6.31 3.50 12.33
CA VAL A 542 5.36 4.52 11.87
C VAL A 542 4.69 5.24 13.02
N GLY A 543 4.54 6.56 12.90
CA GLY A 543 3.76 7.39 13.81
C GLY A 543 2.79 8.29 13.07
N ASN A 544 1.50 8.23 13.42
CA ASN A 544 0.45 9.11 12.92
C ASN A 544 -0.71 9.20 13.94
N ASP A 545 -1.80 9.90 13.59
CA ASP A 545 -2.97 10.12 14.43
C ASP A 545 -4.02 8.98 14.39
N MET A 546 -3.78 7.93 13.59
CA MET A 546 -4.70 6.80 13.36
C MET A 546 -4.09 5.43 13.70
N LEU A 547 -3.05 5.39 14.52
CA LEU A 547 -2.55 4.15 15.12
C LEU A 547 -3.68 3.45 15.89
N PHE A 548 -3.77 2.12 15.78
CA PHE A 548 -4.79 1.32 16.45
C PHE A 548 -4.77 1.47 17.99
N GLU A 549 -5.86 1.13 18.67
CA GLU A 549 -5.95 1.16 20.15
C GLU A 549 -5.37 -0.10 20.82
N GLY A 550 -4.81 -1.03 20.03
CA GLY A 550 -4.33 -2.34 20.48
C GLY A 550 -5.23 -3.50 20.03
N TYR A 551 -4.74 -4.72 20.24
CA TYR A 551 -5.48 -5.94 19.93
C TYR A 551 -6.51 -6.29 21.00
N THR A 552 -7.54 -7.03 20.60
CA THR A 552 -8.64 -7.45 21.49
C THR A 552 -8.25 -8.54 22.47
N ASP A 553 -7.21 -9.32 22.15
CA ASP A 553 -6.61 -10.36 22.99
C ASP A 553 -5.56 -9.80 23.99
N GLY A 554 -5.28 -8.50 23.93
CA GLY A 554 -4.28 -7.86 24.79
C GLY A 554 -2.84 -7.91 24.25
N ALA A 555 -2.61 -8.51 23.09
CA ALA A 555 -1.31 -8.45 22.43
C ALA A 555 -0.92 -6.99 22.13
N SER A 556 0.39 -6.71 22.16
CA SER A 556 0.94 -5.40 21.81
C SER A 556 1.87 -5.51 20.61
N VAL A 557 2.11 -4.37 19.97
CA VAL A 557 3.07 -4.23 18.87
C VAL A 557 4.26 -3.44 19.41
N PRO A 558 5.51 -3.82 19.06
CA PRO A 558 6.70 -3.09 19.49
C PRO A 558 6.62 -1.60 19.17
N ARG A 559 7.18 -0.77 20.05
CA ARG A 559 7.24 0.68 19.89
C ARG A 559 8.62 1.20 20.21
N ALA A 560 9.09 2.15 19.42
CA ALA A 560 10.34 2.88 19.60
C ALA A 560 10.13 4.33 19.16
N GLU A 561 10.68 5.31 19.90
CA GLU A 561 10.50 6.74 19.62
C GLU A 561 9.03 7.21 19.46
N ASN A 562 8.08 6.59 20.18
CA ASN A 562 6.62 6.77 20.00
C ASN A 562 6.07 6.33 18.63
N LEU A 563 6.88 5.67 17.81
CA LEU A 563 6.50 5.02 16.57
C LEU A 563 6.16 3.56 16.85
N MET A 564 5.34 2.98 15.99
CA MET A 564 4.88 1.58 16.06
C MET A 564 5.56 0.76 14.97
N ALA A 565 6.07 -0.42 15.33
CA ALA A 565 6.61 -1.35 14.36
C ALA A 565 5.52 -1.83 13.39
N THR A 566 5.85 -1.93 12.11
CA THR A 566 4.96 -2.51 11.08
C THR A 566 5.16 -4.02 10.95
N GLY A 567 6.33 -4.53 11.37
CA GLY A 567 6.80 -5.88 11.06
C GLY A 567 7.41 -6.02 9.66
N ASP A 568 7.48 -4.92 8.90
CA ASP A 568 8.07 -4.86 7.57
C ASP A 568 9.49 -4.28 7.63
N VAL A 569 10.32 -4.65 6.66
CA VAL A 569 11.70 -4.17 6.48
C VAL A 569 11.78 -3.34 5.21
N GLY A 570 12.63 -2.32 5.21
CA GLY A 570 12.82 -1.47 4.05
C GLY A 570 13.84 -0.35 4.27
N TYR A 571 13.87 0.58 3.33
CA TYR A 571 14.73 1.75 3.38
C TYR A 571 14.02 2.98 2.81
N GLN A 572 14.56 4.17 3.09
CA GLN A 572 14.16 5.40 2.40
C GLN A 572 15.27 5.85 1.46
N ASP A 573 14.88 6.28 0.26
CA ASP A 573 15.83 6.83 -0.70
C ASP A 573 16.19 8.29 -0.38
N ALA A 574 17.13 8.86 -1.13
CA ALA A 574 17.58 10.24 -0.93
C ALA A 574 16.50 11.30 -1.21
N ALA A 575 15.42 10.93 -1.91
CA ALA A 575 14.25 11.76 -2.18
C ALA A 575 13.09 11.53 -1.18
N GLY A 576 13.30 10.71 -0.14
CA GLY A 576 12.35 10.41 0.92
C GLY A 576 11.24 9.43 0.55
N ARG A 577 11.35 8.75 -0.58
CA ARG A 577 10.47 7.65 -0.95
C ARG A 577 10.80 6.40 -0.13
N LEU A 578 9.78 5.72 0.35
CA LEU A 578 9.88 4.49 1.09
C LEU A 578 9.88 3.29 0.14
N PHE A 579 10.76 2.32 0.39
CA PHE A 579 10.83 1.04 -0.31
C PHE A 579 10.66 -0.06 0.73
N VAL A 580 9.62 -0.89 0.58
CA VAL A 580 9.34 -2.01 1.48
C VAL A 580 9.96 -3.26 0.86
N THR A 581 11.09 -3.70 1.38
CA THR A 581 11.86 -4.82 0.81
C THR A 581 11.41 -6.17 1.35
N GLY A 582 10.60 -6.20 2.41
CA GLY A 582 9.90 -7.43 2.79
C GLY A 582 9.44 -7.41 4.24
N ARG A 583 9.47 -8.58 4.87
CA ARG A 583 8.92 -8.84 6.20
C ARG A 583 10.02 -9.34 7.11
N ALA A 584 10.10 -8.80 8.33
CA ALA A 584 11.10 -9.23 9.32
C ALA A 584 10.95 -10.73 9.66
N ASP A 585 9.72 -11.21 9.71
CA ASP A 585 9.39 -12.63 9.97
C ASP A 585 9.53 -13.56 8.75
N GLU A 586 9.80 -13.01 7.55
CA GLU A 586 10.07 -13.78 6.33
C GLU A 586 11.53 -13.71 5.87
N MET A 587 12.42 -13.08 6.66
CA MET A 587 13.84 -12.97 6.33
C MET A 587 14.48 -14.35 6.18
N ILE A 588 15.21 -14.54 5.08
CA ILE A 588 15.92 -15.78 4.79
C ILE A 588 17.35 -15.63 5.26
N VAL A 589 17.76 -16.50 6.19
CA VAL A 589 19.14 -16.51 6.73
C VAL A 589 19.96 -17.54 5.98
N SER A 590 20.73 -17.09 4.99
CA SER A 590 21.50 -17.96 4.10
C SER A 590 22.99 -17.63 4.18
N GLY A 591 23.77 -18.50 4.80
CA GLY A 591 25.23 -18.33 4.89
C GLY A 591 25.68 -17.19 5.81
N GLY A 592 24.87 -16.86 6.81
CA GLY A 592 25.11 -15.74 7.73
C GLY A 592 24.51 -14.40 7.30
N GLU A 593 23.98 -14.32 6.08
CA GLU A 593 23.34 -13.12 5.54
C GLU A 593 21.83 -13.15 5.76
N ASN A 594 21.26 -12.03 6.23
CA ASN A 594 19.83 -11.82 6.36
C ASN A 594 19.29 -11.17 5.08
N VAL A 595 18.55 -11.93 4.28
CA VAL A 595 18.16 -11.48 2.94
C VAL A 595 16.65 -11.53 2.80
N SER A 596 16.09 -10.42 2.31
CA SER A 596 14.65 -10.36 2.07
C SER A 596 14.28 -11.11 0.78
N PRO A 597 13.18 -11.88 0.75
CA PRO A 597 12.78 -12.63 -0.45
C PRO A 597 12.26 -11.71 -1.58
N ARG A 598 11.74 -10.52 -1.26
CA ARG A 598 11.02 -9.70 -2.24
C ARG A 598 11.89 -9.17 -3.39
N PRO A 599 13.12 -8.66 -3.18
CA PRO A 599 13.97 -8.27 -4.30
C PRO A 599 14.22 -9.44 -5.28
N VAL A 600 14.30 -10.67 -4.77
CA VAL A 600 14.38 -11.87 -5.61
C VAL A 600 13.07 -12.12 -6.36
N GLU A 601 11.92 -12.01 -5.69
CA GLU A 601 10.60 -12.11 -6.34
C GLU A 601 10.43 -11.07 -7.45
N GLU A 602 10.79 -9.81 -7.20
CA GLU A 602 10.71 -8.71 -8.17
C GLU A 602 11.63 -8.95 -9.37
N ALA A 603 12.86 -9.42 -9.13
CA ALA A 603 13.77 -9.80 -10.21
C ALA A 603 13.23 -10.99 -11.03
N ILE A 604 12.64 -12.01 -10.39
CA ILE A 604 12.03 -13.14 -11.10
C ILE A 604 10.81 -12.68 -11.91
N VAL A 605 9.93 -11.83 -11.36
CA VAL A 605 8.75 -11.33 -12.09
C VAL A 605 9.13 -10.46 -13.30
N ALA A 606 10.32 -9.85 -13.29
CA ALA A 606 10.85 -9.13 -14.45
C ALA A 606 11.33 -10.05 -15.59
N LEU A 607 11.48 -11.36 -15.38
CA LEU A 607 11.85 -12.30 -16.43
C LEU A 607 10.75 -12.39 -17.52
N PRO A 608 11.11 -12.30 -18.81
CA PRO A 608 10.18 -12.59 -19.88
C PRO A 608 9.57 -13.99 -19.73
N GLY A 609 8.24 -14.05 -19.68
CA GLY A 609 7.52 -15.32 -19.56
C GLY A 609 7.11 -15.69 -18.13
N VAL A 610 7.53 -14.96 -17.09
CA VAL A 610 7.00 -15.14 -15.74
C VAL A 610 5.71 -14.34 -15.58
N HIS A 611 4.67 -14.95 -15.02
CA HIS A 611 3.41 -14.29 -14.65
C HIS A 611 3.47 -13.82 -13.20
N GLU A 612 3.81 -14.72 -12.27
CA GLU A 612 3.95 -14.42 -10.84
C GLU A 612 5.08 -15.26 -10.22
N ALA A 613 5.64 -14.79 -9.10
CA ALA A 613 6.60 -15.58 -8.33
C ALA A 613 6.43 -15.35 -6.82
N ALA A 614 6.76 -16.38 -6.03
CA ALA A 614 6.92 -16.31 -4.59
C ALA A 614 8.21 -17.02 -4.17
N VAL A 615 8.93 -16.43 -3.23
CA VAL A 615 10.20 -16.93 -2.72
C VAL A 615 10.10 -17.15 -1.22
N ILE A 616 10.56 -18.33 -0.79
CA ILE A 616 10.64 -18.72 0.63
C ILE A 616 12.02 -19.26 0.97
N GLY A 617 12.38 -19.16 2.26
CA GLY A 617 13.53 -19.85 2.82
C GLY A 617 13.16 -21.27 3.21
N VAL A 618 13.91 -22.25 2.71
CA VAL A 618 13.82 -23.66 3.11
C VAL A 618 15.12 -24.10 3.80
N PRO A 619 15.09 -25.10 4.70
CA PRO A 619 16.30 -25.54 5.40
C PRO A 619 17.43 -25.96 4.45
N ASP A 620 18.66 -25.55 4.77
CA ASP A 620 19.89 -25.96 4.12
C ASP A 620 20.90 -26.39 5.19
N ARG A 621 21.59 -27.51 4.98
CA ARG A 621 22.52 -28.06 5.99
C ARG A 621 23.79 -27.22 6.15
N GLU A 622 24.23 -26.54 5.11
CA GLU A 622 25.48 -25.79 5.07
C GLU A 622 25.24 -24.29 5.29
N PHE A 623 24.13 -23.76 4.78
CA PHE A 623 23.82 -22.33 4.80
C PHE A 623 22.74 -21.94 5.82
N GLY A 624 22.19 -22.91 6.56
CA GLY A 624 21.05 -22.72 7.48
C GLY A 624 19.73 -22.69 6.72
N GLN A 625 19.58 -21.73 5.81
CA GLN A 625 18.50 -21.71 4.83
C GLN A 625 19.04 -21.48 3.42
N ARG A 626 18.21 -21.82 2.43
CA ARG A 626 18.41 -21.53 1.02
C ARG A 626 17.11 -21.06 0.40
N PHE A 627 17.23 -20.37 -0.74
CA PHE A 627 16.11 -19.81 -1.47
C PHE A 627 15.40 -20.88 -2.31
N ALA A 628 14.07 -20.97 -2.16
CA ALA A 628 13.18 -21.73 -3.04
C ALA A 628 12.19 -20.78 -3.73
N ALA A 629 12.20 -20.78 -5.06
CA ALA A 629 11.32 -19.97 -5.90
C ALA A 629 10.18 -20.81 -6.48
N TYR A 630 8.95 -20.33 -6.33
CA TYR A 630 7.74 -20.89 -6.93
C TYR A 630 7.25 -19.92 -7.99
N ILE A 631 7.18 -20.37 -9.24
CA ILE A 631 6.99 -19.51 -10.41
C ILE A 631 5.74 -19.97 -11.16
N VAL A 632 4.84 -19.02 -11.41
CA VAL A 632 3.72 -19.19 -12.34
C VAL A 632 4.19 -18.69 -13.70
N PRO A 633 4.35 -19.57 -14.72
CA PRO A 633 4.72 -19.13 -16.05
C PRO A 633 3.52 -18.50 -16.78
N LYS A 634 3.78 -17.53 -17.65
CA LYS A 634 2.79 -17.03 -18.62
C LYS A 634 2.35 -18.19 -19.52
N ARG A 635 1.08 -18.20 -19.91
CA ARG A 635 0.53 -19.24 -20.79
C ARG A 635 1.37 -19.39 -22.07
N GLY A 636 1.92 -20.59 -22.27
CA GLY A 636 2.74 -20.92 -23.44
C GLY A 636 4.22 -20.50 -23.35
N ALA A 637 4.65 -19.87 -22.26
CA ALA A 637 6.06 -19.64 -22.00
C ALA A 637 6.79 -20.96 -21.71
N ARG A 638 8.03 -21.08 -22.19
CA ARG A 638 8.95 -22.17 -21.84
C ARG A 638 10.17 -21.54 -21.19
N MET A 639 10.50 -21.98 -19.99
CA MET A 639 11.70 -21.56 -19.26
C MET A 639 12.19 -22.73 -18.41
N SER A 640 13.51 -22.82 -18.20
CA SER A 640 14.11 -23.79 -17.31
C SER A 640 14.48 -23.16 -15.96
N ALA A 641 14.68 -23.99 -14.94
CA ALA A 641 15.22 -23.56 -13.66
C ALA A 641 16.59 -22.86 -13.80
N ASP A 642 17.43 -23.33 -14.74
CA ASP A 642 18.75 -22.76 -14.98
C ASP A 642 18.68 -21.37 -15.61
N ASP A 643 17.69 -21.10 -16.47
CA ASP A 643 17.45 -19.75 -17.03
C ASP A 643 17.15 -18.75 -15.90
N VAL A 644 16.30 -19.15 -14.95
CA VAL A 644 15.96 -18.33 -13.77
C VAL A 644 17.20 -18.09 -12.92
N ARG A 645 17.95 -19.15 -12.58
CA ARG A 645 19.16 -19.04 -11.75
C ARG A 645 20.20 -18.14 -12.39
N ALA A 646 20.47 -18.31 -13.68
CA ALA A 646 21.41 -17.48 -14.42
C ALA A 646 20.98 -16.01 -14.40
N TYR A 647 19.69 -15.75 -14.66
CA TYR A 647 19.16 -14.38 -14.66
C TYR A 647 19.30 -13.69 -13.30
N ILE A 648 19.01 -14.39 -12.20
CA ILE A 648 19.14 -13.85 -10.84
C ILE A 648 20.61 -13.68 -10.46
N HIS A 649 21.46 -14.65 -10.80
CA HIS A 649 22.91 -14.57 -10.54
C HIS A 649 23.56 -13.34 -11.18
N HIS A 650 23.03 -12.86 -12.31
CA HIS A 650 23.54 -11.66 -12.98
C HIS A 650 23.05 -10.33 -12.38
N ARG A 651 22.07 -10.36 -11.47
CA ARG A 651 21.44 -9.15 -10.89
C ARG A 651 21.61 -9.03 -9.38
N LEU A 652 21.53 -10.15 -8.68
CA LEU A 652 21.57 -10.20 -7.22
C LEU A 652 22.81 -10.94 -6.74
N ALA A 653 23.17 -10.71 -5.49
CA ALA A 653 24.27 -11.40 -4.84
C ALA A 653 24.10 -12.93 -4.90
N ARG A 654 25.21 -13.66 -4.97
CA ARG A 654 25.23 -15.12 -5.15
C ARG A 654 24.38 -15.89 -4.14
N PHE A 655 24.29 -15.41 -2.90
CA PHE A 655 23.50 -16.05 -1.84
C PHE A 655 21.98 -15.89 -2.03
N ALA A 656 21.53 -14.94 -2.84
CA ALA A 656 20.11 -14.68 -3.13
C ALA A 656 19.59 -15.48 -4.34
N VAL A 657 20.47 -16.21 -5.04
CA VAL A 657 20.09 -17.06 -6.18
C VAL A 657 19.31 -18.28 -5.68
N PRO A 658 18.06 -18.52 -6.16
CA PRO A 658 17.28 -19.69 -5.77
C PRO A 658 17.98 -21.01 -6.08
N ARG A 659 18.14 -21.86 -5.05
CA ARG A 659 18.64 -23.23 -5.22
C ARG A 659 17.54 -24.18 -5.69
N ASP A 660 16.31 -23.94 -5.29
CA ASP A 660 15.15 -24.61 -5.88
C ASP A 660 14.34 -23.64 -6.74
N VAL A 661 13.88 -24.14 -7.86
CA VAL A 661 12.94 -23.44 -8.74
C VAL A 661 11.86 -24.45 -9.11
N TYR A 662 10.63 -24.14 -8.72
CA TYR A 662 9.45 -24.94 -8.96
C TYR A 662 8.48 -24.16 -9.85
N PHE A 663 7.93 -24.83 -10.86
CA PHE A 663 6.86 -24.26 -11.69
C PHE A 663 5.52 -24.74 -11.16
N VAL A 664 4.59 -23.82 -10.99
CA VAL A 664 3.25 -24.08 -10.44
C VAL A 664 2.18 -23.41 -11.30
N GLU A 665 0.98 -24.00 -11.34
CA GLU A 665 -0.15 -23.39 -12.06
C GLU A 665 -0.63 -22.10 -11.39
N GLU A 666 -0.66 -22.06 -10.06
CA GLU A 666 -1.04 -20.89 -9.28
C GLU A 666 -0.38 -20.85 -7.89
N LEU A 667 -0.27 -19.64 -7.33
CA LEU A 667 0.20 -19.43 -5.96
C LEU A 667 -0.97 -19.52 -4.96
N PRO A 668 -0.78 -20.15 -3.78
CA PRO A 668 -1.81 -20.22 -2.76
C PRO A 668 -2.12 -18.83 -2.21
N ARG A 669 -3.40 -18.43 -2.18
CA ARG A 669 -3.83 -17.08 -1.75
C ARG A 669 -4.96 -17.11 -0.74
N ASN A 670 -5.05 -16.07 0.09
CA ASN A 670 -6.21 -15.83 0.95
C ASN A 670 -7.34 -15.10 0.20
N ALA A 671 -8.47 -14.86 0.88
CA ALA A 671 -9.63 -14.17 0.31
C ALA A 671 -9.38 -12.68 -0.08
N THR A 672 -8.28 -12.07 0.39
CA THR A 672 -7.87 -10.72 -0.03
C THR A 672 -6.85 -10.76 -1.15
N GLY A 673 -6.51 -11.95 -1.67
CA GLY A 673 -5.54 -12.13 -2.74
C GLY A 673 -4.07 -12.14 -2.30
N LYS A 674 -3.77 -12.12 -0.99
CA LYS A 674 -2.37 -12.20 -0.49
C LYS A 674 -1.87 -13.64 -0.58
N VAL A 675 -0.64 -13.83 -1.08
CA VAL A 675 0.02 -15.15 -1.14
C VAL A 675 0.27 -15.70 0.27
N LEU A 676 -0.05 -16.97 0.48
CA LEU A 676 0.12 -17.71 1.74
C LEU A 676 1.39 -18.57 1.68
N LYS A 677 2.56 -17.92 1.79
CA LYS A 677 3.88 -18.57 1.68
C LYS A 677 4.09 -19.79 2.59
N ARG A 678 3.40 -19.86 3.74
CA ARG A 678 3.45 -21.04 4.63
C ARG A 678 3.01 -22.34 3.93
N LEU A 679 2.00 -22.26 3.05
CA LEU A 679 1.48 -23.43 2.33
C LEU A 679 2.49 -23.96 1.29
N LEU A 680 3.37 -23.08 0.78
CA LEU A 680 4.49 -23.47 -0.08
C LEU A 680 5.61 -24.13 0.71
N ARG A 681 5.80 -23.76 1.98
CA ARG A 681 6.86 -24.31 2.85
C ARG A 681 6.58 -25.74 3.26
N ASP A 682 5.31 -26.09 3.44
CA ASP A 682 4.90 -27.41 3.92
C ASP A 682 4.98 -28.51 2.84
N GLU A 683 5.47 -28.20 1.62
CA GLU A 683 5.54 -29.11 0.44
C GLU A 683 4.19 -29.78 0.08
N THR A 684 3.08 -29.25 0.59
CA THR A 684 1.73 -29.76 0.34
C THR A 684 1.07 -29.13 -0.89
N TRP A 685 1.69 -28.11 -1.48
CA TRP A 685 1.15 -27.44 -2.66
C TRP A 685 1.54 -28.19 -3.93
N PRO A 686 0.63 -28.38 -4.91
CA PRO A 686 0.94 -29.07 -6.15
C PRO A 686 2.09 -28.39 -6.89
N ILE A 687 3.09 -29.19 -7.28
CA ILE A 687 4.22 -28.76 -8.12
C ILE A 687 4.13 -29.56 -9.41
N ASP A 688 4.16 -28.88 -10.55
CA ASP A 688 4.33 -29.55 -11.84
C ASP A 688 5.78 -30.03 -11.93
N GLN A 689 5.98 -31.35 -12.01
CA GLN A 689 7.29 -31.97 -12.22
C GLN A 689 7.73 -31.91 -13.67
#